data_AF-A0A6L9EZQ5-F1
#
_entry.id   AF-A0A6L9EZQ5-F1
#
_cell.length_a   1.000
_cell.length_b   1.000
_cell.length_c   1.000
_cell.angle_alpha   90.00
_cell.angle_beta   90.00
_cell.angle_gamma   90.00
#
_symmetry.space_group_name_H-M   'P 1'
#
loop_
_entity.id
_entity.type
_entity.pdbx_description
1 polymer ?
#
loop_
_entity_poly.entity_id
_entity_poly.type
_entity_poly.pdbx_seq_one_letter_code
_entity_poly.pdbx_strand_id
1 'polypeptide(L)'
;MSKTGNYINGQWVEGTGEHTPVYDAVTGEFIAHSTTDGLDIPAVLQYGRTIGGEKLRKMTFQERGNMLKKLALYLTKKKNAFYELSYRTGATKIDSWIDIEGGFGNLFANASLRKLFPNQPYHVEGDPIDLSRGGRFMAHHIMVPKRGVAVHINAFNFPVWGMLEKCAVNWMAGMPAVVLPAPQTAYLAEAVVKEIINSGILPEGALQLLSGLTKNILDTVESQDVVTFTGSASTGRLLKVHPRIIQEAVPFTMEADSLNASVLAEDAVPGTPEFNLFIKEVRNEMTVKCGQKCTAIRRIIVPEKLIEDVQIALGKQLDKITIGDPRLKEVRMGALVSKEQRSEVKNRVEELAKTAQIVYGDLDKIETIGADAEKGAFIKPILLREDHPLKNTAVHETEAFGPVSTIMPYKNLDEAIELSHMGKGSLVSSIATFDDKIAKEYVVGAASHHGRILVLNRENAKQSTGHGSPLPNLVHGGPGRAGGGEEMGGMRGVKHYMQRCAVQGSPTTLTEVTGIYQANAKYKEAEKHPFAYHWEDIEPGMSIKTHKRTITDSDIINFANLTWDHFYAHTDITSLKGSIFEKRTAHGYFILAAAAGLFVYPNKGPVAANYGLEECRFLRPLYHNDTVYVRLTCKQKIDRDSRGKELPSGIVKWFVEVFDHENELAAIATILTMVQKKTPFAKINRNTIQEYLGKLSEESKANWGMMTSQHMVEHLESFIRIASGETKNVKVITPEEYLEKTQESLYNHKSMPKEYPHPLLKKGEVEDLRYADLNEAKTKLLEAYGEFEAYFKENPEATTTDAVFGELDKFEWDLLNTKHFNHHFEQFGLI
;
A
#
# COMPACT_ATOMS: atom_id res chain seq x y z
N MET A 1 -5.97 40.28 -7.80
CA MET A 1 -7.05 39.28 -7.89
C MET A 1 -6.48 37.94 -7.47
N SER A 2 -7.21 37.14 -6.69
CA SER A 2 -6.77 35.79 -6.29
C SER A 2 -6.56 34.91 -7.53
N LYS A 3 -5.40 34.25 -7.64
CA LYS A 3 -5.05 33.33 -8.73
C LYS A 3 -4.61 31.99 -8.14
N THR A 4 -4.96 30.88 -8.81
CA THR A 4 -4.40 29.57 -8.48
C THR A 4 -2.95 29.48 -8.95
N GLY A 5 -2.07 28.94 -8.13
CA GLY A 5 -0.67 28.72 -8.47
C GLY A 5 -0.44 27.48 -9.33
N ASN A 6 0.63 27.49 -10.12
CA ASN A 6 1.21 26.34 -10.80
C ASN A 6 2.51 25.96 -10.09
N TYR A 7 2.79 24.68 -9.89
CA TYR A 7 4.06 24.21 -9.35
C TYR A 7 4.83 23.46 -10.43
N ILE A 8 5.80 24.13 -11.06
CA ILE A 8 6.54 23.62 -12.21
C ILE A 8 8.02 23.93 -12.05
N ASN A 9 8.90 23.06 -12.56
CA ASN A 9 10.35 23.27 -12.51
C ASN A 9 10.87 23.60 -11.09
N GLY A 10 10.25 23.00 -10.07
CA GLY A 10 10.61 23.19 -8.66
C GLY A 10 10.07 24.47 -8.00
N GLN A 11 9.30 25.29 -8.70
CA GLN A 11 8.87 26.62 -8.24
C GLN A 11 7.38 26.87 -8.43
N TRP A 12 6.82 27.74 -7.58
CA TRP A 12 5.46 28.26 -7.75
C TRP A 12 5.46 29.44 -8.71
N VAL A 13 4.65 29.35 -9.77
CA VAL A 13 4.53 30.39 -10.81
C VAL A 13 3.06 30.70 -11.13
N GLU A 14 2.81 31.92 -11.58
CA GLU A 14 1.52 32.35 -12.10
C GLU A 14 1.53 32.36 -13.64
N GLY A 15 0.43 31.98 -14.28
CA GLY A 15 0.26 32.18 -15.72
C GLY A 15 -0.11 33.63 -16.07
N THR A 16 0.10 34.01 -17.32
CA THR A 16 0.09 35.41 -17.79
C THR A 16 -1.05 35.76 -18.76
N GLY A 17 -1.83 34.78 -19.22
CA GLY A 17 -2.88 34.95 -20.25
C GLY A 17 -4.32 34.87 -19.75
N GLU A 18 -5.21 34.33 -20.58
CA GLU A 18 -6.66 34.35 -20.35
C GLU A 18 -7.01 33.53 -19.10
N HIS A 19 -7.85 34.12 -18.26
CA HIS A 19 -8.17 33.61 -16.94
C HIS A 19 -9.53 32.90 -16.95
N THR A 20 -9.57 31.64 -16.52
CA THR A 20 -10.84 30.94 -16.25
C THR A 20 -11.27 31.24 -14.81
N PRO A 21 -12.42 31.91 -14.59
CA PRO A 21 -12.91 32.16 -13.24
C PRO A 21 -13.44 30.87 -12.61
N VAL A 22 -13.19 30.70 -11.31
CA VAL A 22 -13.68 29.59 -10.51
C VAL A 22 -14.60 30.14 -9.43
N TYR A 23 -15.73 29.48 -9.21
CA TYR A 23 -16.80 29.93 -8.31
C TYR A 23 -17.07 28.92 -7.19
N ASP A 24 -17.58 29.42 -6.08
CA ASP A 24 -18.12 28.63 -4.99
C ASP A 24 -19.45 28.00 -5.43
N ALA A 25 -19.54 26.68 -5.37
CA ALA A 25 -20.71 25.92 -5.81
C ALA A 25 -21.97 26.20 -4.96
N VAL A 26 -21.80 26.67 -3.72
CA VAL A 26 -22.88 26.89 -2.76
C VAL A 26 -23.38 28.33 -2.85
N THR A 27 -22.46 29.30 -2.94
CA THR A 27 -22.80 30.74 -2.87
C THR A 27 -22.74 31.47 -4.21
N GLY A 28 -22.10 30.88 -5.23
CA GLY A 28 -21.82 31.54 -6.51
C GLY A 28 -20.72 32.61 -6.44
N GLU A 29 -20.06 32.76 -5.30
CA GLU A 29 -18.99 33.76 -5.12
C GLU A 29 -17.73 33.38 -5.88
N PHE A 30 -17.04 34.39 -6.41
CA PHE A 30 -15.76 34.21 -7.06
C PHE A 30 -14.67 33.73 -6.08
N ILE A 31 -13.89 32.71 -6.47
CA ILE A 31 -12.79 32.14 -5.68
C ILE A 31 -11.44 32.68 -6.17
N ALA A 32 -11.12 32.34 -7.41
CA ALA A 32 -9.82 32.59 -8.02
C ALA A 32 -9.92 32.47 -9.54
N HIS A 33 -8.91 32.99 -10.23
CA HIS A 33 -8.67 32.71 -11.63
C HIS A 33 -7.66 31.57 -11.78
N SER A 34 -7.85 30.72 -12.78
CA SER A 34 -6.89 29.68 -13.19
C SER A 34 -6.44 29.90 -14.63
N THR A 35 -5.16 29.66 -14.91
CA THR A 35 -4.57 29.76 -16.25
C THR A 35 -3.20 29.09 -16.29
N THR A 36 -2.92 28.43 -17.42
CA THR A 36 -1.59 27.90 -17.76
C THR A 36 -0.94 28.66 -18.91
N ASP A 37 -1.55 29.76 -19.36
CA ASP A 37 -1.02 30.56 -20.46
C ASP A 37 0.34 31.17 -20.09
N GLY A 38 1.25 31.16 -21.05
CA GLY A 38 2.62 31.66 -20.87
C GLY A 38 3.57 30.69 -20.18
N LEU A 39 3.11 29.49 -19.78
CA LEU A 39 3.97 28.46 -19.19
C LEU A 39 4.64 27.60 -20.27
N ASP A 40 5.92 27.27 -20.08
CA ASP A 40 6.66 26.36 -20.94
C ASP A 40 6.37 24.90 -20.57
N ILE A 41 5.25 24.37 -21.08
CA ILE A 41 4.79 23.00 -20.80
C ILE A 41 5.81 21.92 -21.20
N PRO A 42 6.49 22.00 -22.36
CA PRO A 42 7.60 21.09 -22.68
C PRO A 42 8.68 21.03 -21.59
N ALA A 43 9.11 22.18 -21.04
CA ALA A 43 10.08 22.22 -19.96
C ALA A 43 9.56 21.51 -18.69
N VAL A 44 8.27 21.64 -18.37
CA VAL A 44 7.63 20.94 -17.25
C VAL A 44 7.78 19.43 -17.40
N LEU A 45 7.39 18.86 -18.55
CA LEU A 45 7.50 17.42 -18.78
C LEU A 45 8.96 16.96 -18.68
N GLN A 46 9.86 17.70 -19.30
CA GLN A 46 11.30 17.37 -19.31
C GLN A 46 11.91 17.39 -17.90
N TYR A 47 11.56 18.38 -17.08
CA TYR A 47 12.02 18.48 -15.70
C TYR A 47 11.57 17.29 -14.85
N GLY A 48 10.33 16.83 -15.05
CA GLY A 48 9.84 15.58 -14.47
C GLY A 48 10.74 14.40 -14.84
N ARG A 49 10.98 14.19 -16.15
CA ARG A 49 11.78 13.06 -16.67
C ARG A 49 13.21 13.02 -16.11
N THR A 50 13.87 14.18 -16.07
CA THR A 50 15.31 14.28 -15.75
C THR A 50 15.59 14.48 -14.27
N ILE A 51 14.82 15.30 -13.55
CA ILE A 51 15.08 15.62 -12.14
C ILE A 51 14.28 14.68 -11.22
N GLY A 52 12.96 14.67 -11.37
CA GLY A 52 12.07 13.87 -10.53
C GLY A 52 12.29 12.36 -10.69
N GLY A 53 12.32 11.92 -11.95
CA GLY A 53 12.45 10.51 -12.29
C GLY A 53 13.80 9.91 -11.90
N GLU A 54 14.91 10.67 -11.95
CA GLU A 54 16.23 10.11 -11.65
C GLU A 54 16.31 9.59 -10.21
N LYS A 55 15.85 10.39 -9.24
CA LYS A 55 15.87 10.02 -7.82
C LYS A 55 14.89 8.88 -7.52
N LEU A 56 13.65 8.98 -8.02
CA LEU A 56 12.62 7.96 -7.78
C LEU A 56 13.00 6.57 -8.31
N ARG A 57 13.66 6.50 -9.48
CA ARG A 57 14.06 5.22 -10.10
C ARG A 57 15.21 4.54 -9.37
N LYS A 58 16.07 5.30 -8.67
CA LYS A 58 17.17 4.75 -7.85
C LYS A 58 16.68 4.18 -6.51
N MET A 59 15.59 4.73 -5.97
CA MET A 59 14.97 4.21 -4.75
C MET A 59 14.44 2.80 -4.97
N THR A 60 14.49 1.98 -3.93
CA THR A 60 13.81 0.68 -3.87
C THR A 60 12.30 0.85 -3.66
N PHE A 61 11.51 -0.19 -3.93
CA PHE A 61 10.10 -0.20 -3.55
C PHE A 61 9.88 0.01 -2.03
N GLN A 62 10.82 -0.44 -1.19
CA GLN A 62 10.72 -0.24 0.26
C GLN A 62 10.83 1.24 0.63
N GLU A 63 11.81 1.93 0.05
CA GLU A 63 12.00 3.37 0.26
C GLU A 63 10.83 4.18 -0.26
N ARG A 64 10.33 3.86 -1.47
CA ARG A 64 9.15 4.53 -2.05
C ARG A 64 7.90 4.29 -1.21
N GLY A 65 7.65 3.07 -0.74
CA GLY A 65 6.52 2.79 0.13
C GLY A 65 6.62 3.51 1.49
N ASN A 66 7.81 3.58 2.08
CA ASN A 66 8.03 4.34 3.32
C ASN A 66 7.89 5.87 3.12
N MET A 67 8.29 6.39 1.96
CA MET A 67 8.05 7.78 1.56
C MET A 67 6.55 8.08 1.48
N LEU A 68 5.76 7.24 0.81
CA LEU A 68 4.30 7.38 0.74
C LEU A 68 3.65 7.34 2.14
N LYS A 69 4.08 6.42 3.01
CA LYS A 69 3.60 6.36 4.40
C LYS A 69 3.89 7.64 5.18
N LYS A 70 5.10 8.19 5.05
CA LYS A 70 5.47 9.46 5.70
C LYS A 70 4.58 10.61 5.21
N LEU A 71 4.34 10.68 3.89
CA LEU A 71 3.48 11.70 3.30
C LEU A 71 2.04 11.60 3.78
N ALA A 72 1.48 10.39 3.83
CA ALA A 72 0.12 10.15 4.31
C ALA A 72 -0.07 10.64 5.76
N LEU A 73 0.89 10.33 6.64
CA LEU A 73 0.89 10.79 8.03
C LEU A 73 1.01 12.31 8.15
N TYR A 74 1.78 12.95 7.28
CA TYR A 74 1.92 14.41 7.25
C TYR A 74 0.59 15.08 6.86
N LEU A 75 -0.01 14.67 5.74
CA LEU A 75 -1.26 15.25 5.24
C LEU A 75 -2.45 15.03 6.19
N THR A 76 -2.51 13.87 6.85
CA THR A 76 -3.55 13.57 7.84
C THR A 76 -3.58 14.60 8.97
N LYS A 77 -2.43 15.13 9.39
CA LYS A 77 -2.35 16.17 10.43
C LYS A 77 -2.86 17.54 9.96
N LYS A 78 -2.95 17.76 8.65
CA LYS A 78 -3.33 19.04 8.01
C LYS A 78 -4.77 19.04 7.49
N LYS A 79 -5.48 17.92 7.58
CA LYS A 79 -6.76 17.67 6.90
C LYS A 79 -7.85 18.72 7.16
N ASN A 80 -7.89 19.33 8.35
CA ASN A 80 -8.95 20.27 8.72
C ASN A 80 -9.04 21.48 7.78
N ALA A 81 -7.90 22.01 7.32
CA ALA A 81 -7.88 23.14 6.39
C ALA A 81 -8.46 22.77 5.00
N PHE A 82 -8.30 21.50 4.58
CA PHE A 82 -8.82 21.02 3.32
C PHE A 82 -10.35 20.86 3.35
N TYR A 83 -10.93 20.51 4.51
CA TYR A 83 -12.39 20.44 4.67
C TYR A 83 -13.05 21.80 4.45
N GLU A 84 -12.51 22.86 5.04
CA GLU A 84 -13.04 24.23 4.89
C GLU A 84 -13.09 24.67 3.43
N LEU A 85 -12.07 24.29 2.66
CA LEU A 85 -11.99 24.57 1.24
C LEU A 85 -12.91 23.66 0.42
N SER A 86 -13.05 22.39 0.82
CA SER A 86 -13.90 21.40 0.16
C SER A 86 -15.38 21.72 0.23
N TYR A 87 -15.87 22.40 1.27
CA TYR A 87 -17.27 22.85 1.32
C TYR A 87 -17.66 23.75 0.13
N ARG A 88 -16.71 24.51 -0.42
CA ARG A 88 -16.91 25.36 -1.60
C ARG A 88 -17.12 24.58 -2.89
N THR A 89 -16.83 23.28 -2.89
CA THR A 89 -17.14 22.35 -4.00
C THR A 89 -18.60 21.88 -3.97
N GLY A 90 -19.36 22.25 -2.94
CA GLY A 90 -20.72 21.77 -2.69
C GLY A 90 -20.78 20.43 -1.95
N ALA A 91 -19.63 19.86 -1.56
CA ALA A 91 -19.58 18.59 -0.82
C ALA A 91 -19.90 18.77 0.67
N THR A 92 -20.72 17.89 1.24
CA THR A 92 -20.90 17.79 2.71
C THR A 92 -19.64 17.27 3.39
N LYS A 93 -19.57 17.31 4.72
CA LYS A 93 -18.42 16.75 5.47
C LYS A 93 -18.14 15.28 5.13
N ILE A 94 -19.17 14.45 4.96
CA ILE A 94 -19.01 13.02 4.63
C ILE A 94 -18.50 12.88 3.18
N ASP A 95 -19.04 13.68 2.27
CA ASP A 95 -18.60 13.72 0.88
C ASP A 95 -17.14 14.17 0.72
N SER A 96 -16.72 15.17 1.50
CA SER A 96 -15.34 15.65 1.58
C SER A 96 -14.43 14.62 2.23
N TRP A 97 -14.92 13.84 3.20
CA TRP A 97 -14.16 12.76 3.83
C TRP A 97 -13.77 11.68 2.79
N ILE A 98 -14.67 11.35 1.87
CA ILE A 98 -14.40 10.40 0.78
C ILE A 98 -13.28 10.92 -0.14
N ASP A 99 -13.30 12.21 -0.51
CA ASP A 99 -12.27 12.80 -1.39
C ASP A 99 -10.92 12.96 -0.65
N ILE A 100 -10.93 13.60 0.52
CA ILE A 100 -9.71 13.97 1.25
C ILE A 100 -9.07 12.74 1.90
N GLU A 101 -9.81 12.06 2.78
CA GLU A 101 -9.26 10.93 3.54
C GLU A 101 -9.19 9.66 2.70
N GLY A 102 -10.07 9.49 1.71
CA GLY A 102 -9.91 8.46 0.68
C GLY A 102 -8.62 8.67 -0.14
N GLY A 103 -8.29 9.91 -0.51
CA GLY A 103 -7.02 10.25 -1.16
C GLY A 103 -5.81 9.93 -0.30
N PHE A 104 -5.83 10.27 1.00
CA PHE A 104 -4.75 9.92 1.92
C PHE A 104 -4.68 8.41 2.18
N GLY A 105 -5.82 7.72 2.21
CA GLY A 105 -5.91 6.27 2.29
C GLY A 105 -5.19 5.56 1.14
N ASN A 106 -5.25 6.11 -0.08
CA ASN A 106 -4.51 5.59 -1.23
C ASN A 106 -2.99 5.58 -1.02
N LEU A 107 -2.44 6.62 -0.36
CA LEU A 107 -1.01 6.66 0.00
C LEU A 107 -0.67 5.54 1.00
N PHE A 108 -1.51 5.29 2.01
CA PHE A 108 -1.29 4.20 2.97
C PHE A 108 -1.43 2.81 2.35
N ALA A 109 -2.40 2.62 1.46
CA ALA A 109 -2.61 1.36 0.76
C ALA A 109 -1.41 1.03 -0.13
N ASN A 110 -0.98 1.97 -0.97
CA ASN A 110 0.20 1.79 -1.83
C ASN A 110 1.49 1.65 -1.03
N ALA A 111 1.66 2.40 0.07
CA ALA A 111 2.79 2.21 0.98
C ALA A 111 2.87 0.77 1.52
N SER A 112 1.73 0.13 1.74
CA SER A 112 1.66 -1.26 2.24
C SER A 112 2.01 -2.29 1.16
N LEU A 113 1.78 -1.97 -0.13
CA LEU A 113 2.16 -2.85 -1.25
C LEU A 113 3.66 -3.10 -1.33
N ARG A 114 4.51 -2.24 -0.73
CA ARG A 114 5.97 -2.48 -0.67
C ARG A 114 6.34 -3.87 -0.17
N LYS A 115 5.53 -4.46 0.71
CA LYS A 115 5.74 -5.80 1.25
C LYS A 115 5.62 -6.91 0.20
N LEU A 116 4.95 -6.62 -0.91
CA LEU A 116 4.77 -7.52 -2.05
C LEU A 116 5.84 -7.32 -3.13
N PHE A 117 6.72 -6.33 -2.96
CA PHE A 117 7.80 -6.01 -3.89
C PHE A 117 9.18 -6.31 -3.27
N PRO A 118 10.19 -6.64 -4.09
CA PRO A 118 11.54 -6.86 -3.58
C PRO A 118 12.16 -5.56 -3.03
N ASN A 119 13.20 -5.68 -2.21
CA ASN A 119 14.01 -4.54 -1.78
C ASN A 119 15.00 -4.11 -2.89
N GLN A 120 14.47 -3.77 -4.05
CA GLN A 120 15.19 -3.42 -5.27
C GLN A 120 14.44 -2.30 -6.02
N PRO A 121 15.09 -1.57 -6.94
CA PRO A 121 14.42 -0.51 -7.71
C PRO A 121 13.46 -1.04 -8.79
N TYR A 122 13.59 -2.31 -9.18
CA TYR A 122 12.77 -3.00 -10.18
C TYR A 122 12.16 -4.29 -9.61
N HIS A 123 11.15 -4.82 -10.28
CA HIS A 123 10.38 -5.99 -9.85
C HIS A 123 10.68 -7.19 -10.75
N VAL A 124 10.68 -8.39 -10.17
CA VAL A 124 10.79 -9.66 -10.89
C VAL A 124 9.41 -10.30 -10.89
N GLU A 125 8.88 -10.60 -12.08
CA GLU A 125 7.49 -11.02 -12.25
C GLU A 125 7.37 -12.49 -12.65
N GLY A 126 6.50 -13.20 -11.93
CA GLY A 126 6.17 -14.60 -12.22
C GLY A 126 7.33 -15.56 -11.90
N ASP A 127 7.20 -16.78 -12.42
CA ASP A 127 8.18 -17.85 -12.24
C ASP A 127 9.21 -17.87 -13.38
N PRO A 128 10.43 -18.38 -13.13
CA PRO A 128 11.41 -18.64 -14.17
C PRO A 128 10.91 -19.68 -15.19
N ILE A 129 11.35 -19.55 -16.44
CA ILE A 129 10.96 -20.43 -17.56
C ILE A 129 12.22 -21.12 -18.10
N ASP A 130 12.30 -22.45 -17.98
CA ASP A 130 13.38 -23.22 -18.62
C ASP A 130 13.15 -23.29 -20.14
N LEU A 131 14.19 -22.96 -20.91
CA LEU A 131 14.19 -22.95 -22.37
C LEU A 131 15.17 -23.97 -22.96
N SER A 132 15.70 -24.88 -22.15
CA SER A 132 16.75 -25.80 -22.56
C SER A 132 16.62 -27.20 -21.97
N ARG A 133 17.11 -28.20 -22.72
CA ARG A 133 17.32 -29.54 -22.16
C ARG A 133 18.50 -29.48 -21.20
N GLY A 134 18.25 -29.67 -19.90
CA GLY A 134 19.27 -29.64 -18.85
C GLY A 134 19.42 -28.31 -18.10
N GLY A 135 18.50 -27.35 -18.29
CA GLY A 135 18.37 -26.18 -17.42
C GLY A 135 19.55 -25.21 -17.44
N ARG A 136 20.17 -24.96 -18.61
CA ARG A 136 21.33 -24.06 -18.77
C ARG A 136 21.03 -22.77 -19.53
N PHE A 137 19.87 -22.70 -20.18
CA PHE A 137 19.34 -21.49 -20.80
C PHE A 137 17.86 -21.34 -20.46
N MET A 138 17.49 -20.18 -19.93
CA MET A 138 16.18 -19.91 -19.35
C MET A 138 15.80 -18.44 -19.53
N ALA A 139 14.56 -18.10 -19.18
CA ALA A 139 14.03 -16.75 -19.20
C ALA A 139 13.34 -16.39 -17.88
N HIS A 140 13.30 -15.09 -17.59
CA HIS A 140 12.44 -14.53 -16.54
C HIS A 140 12.01 -13.12 -16.92
N HIS A 141 10.84 -12.69 -16.43
CA HIS A 141 10.35 -11.34 -16.68
C HIS A 141 10.78 -10.41 -15.56
N ILE A 142 11.30 -9.24 -15.94
CA ILE A 142 11.49 -8.11 -15.03
C ILE A 142 10.58 -6.96 -15.44
N MET A 143 10.27 -6.11 -14.48
CA MET A 143 9.53 -4.87 -14.64
C MET A 143 10.41 -3.76 -14.10
N VAL A 144 10.84 -2.84 -14.96
CA VAL A 144 11.65 -1.67 -14.56
C VAL A 144 10.81 -0.39 -14.61
N PRO A 145 11.03 0.60 -13.73
CA PRO A 145 10.33 1.89 -13.83
C PRO A 145 10.52 2.52 -15.23
N LYS A 146 9.44 3.02 -15.84
CA LYS A 146 9.56 3.78 -17.10
C LYS A 146 10.39 5.04 -16.90
N ARG A 147 11.09 5.47 -17.95
CA ARG A 147 11.97 6.65 -17.91
C ARG A 147 11.29 7.99 -18.24
N GLY A 148 9.97 8.00 -18.39
CA GLY A 148 9.18 9.20 -18.68
C GLY A 148 8.56 9.86 -17.46
N VAL A 149 7.47 10.59 -17.70
CA VAL A 149 6.58 11.23 -16.71
C VAL A 149 5.13 10.73 -16.85
N ALA A 150 4.42 10.63 -15.73
CA ALA A 150 3.00 10.31 -15.70
C ALA A 150 2.19 11.61 -15.77
N VAL A 151 1.43 11.80 -16.85
CA VAL A 151 0.53 12.95 -17.04
C VAL A 151 -0.87 12.54 -16.60
N HIS A 152 -1.36 13.17 -15.53
CA HIS A 152 -2.68 12.90 -14.97
C HIS A 152 -3.64 14.06 -15.28
N ILE A 153 -4.57 13.84 -16.21
CA ILE A 153 -5.63 14.79 -16.55
C ILE A 153 -6.89 14.36 -15.79
N ASN A 154 -7.26 15.10 -14.75
CA ASN A 154 -8.24 14.67 -13.76
C ASN A 154 -9.57 15.43 -13.87
N ALA A 155 -10.67 14.75 -13.53
CA ALA A 155 -12.00 15.36 -13.46
C ALA A 155 -12.21 16.22 -12.21
N PHE A 156 -13.33 16.97 -12.21
CA PHE A 156 -13.68 17.94 -11.17
C PHE A 156 -14.20 17.33 -9.87
N ASN A 157 -14.67 16.08 -9.90
CA ASN A 157 -15.42 15.47 -8.80
C ASN A 157 -14.55 15.13 -7.58
N PHE A 158 -13.31 14.70 -7.83
CA PHE A 158 -12.37 14.24 -6.80
C PHE A 158 -10.99 14.90 -6.96
N PRO A 159 -10.84 16.20 -6.64
CA PRO A 159 -9.58 16.92 -6.79
C PRO A 159 -8.46 16.36 -5.88
N VAL A 160 -8.78 15.73 -4.74
CA VAL A 160 -7.78 15.11 -3.85
C VAL A 160 -7.64 13.62 -4.15
N TRP A 161 -8.74 12.87 -4.13
CA TRP A 161 -8.71 11.43 -4.35
C TRP A 161 -8.22 11.08 -5.75
N GLY A 162 -8.74 11.73 -6.81
CA GLY A 162 -8.34 11.45 -8.19
C GLY A 162 -6.89 11.83 -8.49
N MET A 163 -6.32 12.79 -7.76
CA MET A 163 -4.88 13.06 -7.81
C MET A 163 -4.10 11.96 -7.08
N LEU A 164 -4.45 11.66 -5.83
CA LEU A 164 -3.63 10.80 -4.98
C LEU A 164 -3.78 9.30 -5.26
N GLU A 165 -4.90 8.85 -5.84
CA GLU A 165 -5.03 7.45 -6.27
C GLU A 165 -4.04 7.14 -7.41
N LYS A 166 -3.85 8.07 -8.36
CA LYS A 166 -2.87 7.94 -9.45
C LYS A 166 -1.45 8.18 -8.97
N CYS A 167 -1.23 9.32 -8.31
CA CYS A 167 0.08 9.74 -7.80
C CYS A 167 0.74 8.68 -6.90
N ALA A 168 -0.04 8.06 -6.00
CA ALA A 168 0.47 7.03 -5.12
C ALA A 168 1.03 5.82 -5.91
N VAL A 169 0.40 5.47 -7.02
CA VAL A 169 0.75 4.30 -7.84
C VAL A 169 1.98 4.56 -8.69
N ASN A 170 2.07 5.68 -9.42
CA ASN A 170 3.26 5.97 -10.23
C ASN A 170 4.48 6.28 -9.35
N TRP A 171 4.31 6.93 -8.18
CA TRP A 171 5.40 7.08 -7.23
C TRP A 171 5.85 5.75 -6.66
N MET A 172 4.93 4.81 -6.37
CA MET A 172 5.32 3.45 -5.97
C MET A 172 6.12 2.74 -7.08
N ALA A 173 5.78 2.98 -8.35
CA ALA A 173 6.48 2.45 -9.52
C ALA A 173 7.81 3.17 -9.83
N GLY A 174 8.10 4.31 -9.20
CA GLY A 174 9.33 5.09 -9.43
C GLY A 174 9.24 6.08 -10.59
N MET A 175 8.05 6.56 -10.94
CA MET A 175 7.80 7.51 -12.03
C MET A 175 7.27 8.85 -11.46
N PRO A 176 7.73 10.02 -11.95
CA PRO A 176 7.25 11.34 -11.52
C PRO A 176 5.87 11.67 -12.13
N ALA A 177 5.14 12.62 -11.54
CA ALA A 177 3.81 13.03 -11.97
C ALA A 177 3.72 14.50 -12.39
N VAL A 178 2.93 14.78 -13.43
CA VAL A 178 2.43 16.12 -13.80
C VAL A 178 0.91 16.04 -13.75
N VAL A 179 0.31 16.77 -12.81
CA VAL A 179 -1.13 16.73 -12.54
C VAL A 179 -1.80 17.98 -13.12
N LEU A 180 -2.87 17.75 -13.87
CA LEU A 180 -3.75 18.76 -14.45
C LEU A 180 -5.17 18.51 -13.92
N PRO A 181 -5.55 19.07 -12.75
CA PRO A 181 -6.90 18.99 -12.24
C PRO A 181 -7.87 19.83 -13.07
N ALA A 182 -9.13 19.43 -13.11
CA ALA A 182 -10.19 20.23 -13.72
C ALA A 182 -10.30 21.61 -13.02
N PRO A 183 -10.39 22.73 -13.76
CA PRO A 183 -10.35 24.08 -13.19
C PRO A 183 -11.36 24.36 -12.07
N GLN A 184 -12.55 23.76 -12.16
CA GLN A 184 -13.68 24.02 -11.24
C GLN A 184 -13.34 23.74 -9.78
N THR A 185 -12.44 22.79 -9.51
CA THR A 185 -12.07 22.37 -8.15
C THR A 185 -10.55 22.32 -7.92
N ALA A 186 -9.78 22.86 -8.87
CA ALA A 186 -8.31 22.86 -8.84
C ALA A 186 -7.72 23.53 -7.58
N TYR A 187 -8.42 24.51 -6.99
CA TYR A 187 -7.97 25.18 -5.76
C TYR A 187 -7.78 24.22 -4.59
N LEU A 188 -8.57 23.13 -4.51
CA LEU A 188 -8.43 22.12 -3.47
C LEU A 188 -7.24 21.19 -3.75
N ALA A 189 -7.05 20.78 -5.00
CA ALA A 189 -5.86 20.03 -5.41
C ALA A 189 -4.59 20.85 -5.13
N GLU A 190 -4.56 22.14 -5.51
CA GLU A 190 -3.46 23.06 -5.24
C GLU A 190 -3.13 23.17 -3.76
N ALA A 191 -4.14 23.32 -2.89
CA ALA A 191 -3.92 23.40 -1.45
C ALA A 191 -3.25 22.14 -0.88
N VAL A 192 -3.63 20.96 -1.38
CA VAL A 192 -2.99 19.70 -1.00
C VAL A 192 -1.57 19.60 -1.56
N VAL A 193 -1.35 19.98 -2.83
CA VAL A 193 -0.02 20.00 -3.44
C VAL A 193 0.93 20.93 -2.68
N LYS A 194 0.48 22.10 -2.24
CA LYS A 194 1.27 23.01 -1.40
C LYS A 194 1.80 22.29 -0.15
N GLU A 195 0.94 21.58 0.57
CA GLU A 195 1.38 20.82 1.76
C GLU A 195 2.28 19.63 1.39
N ILE A 196 2.07 18.98 0.24
CA ILE A 196 3.00 17.94 -0.26
C ILE A 196 4.39 18.53 -0.49
N ILE A 197 4.50 19.66 -1.18
CA ILE A 197 5.78 20.33 -1.46
C ILE A 197 6.42 20.85 -0.16
N ASN A 198 5.65 21.51 0.71
CA ASN A 198 6.13 22.01 2.00
C ASN A 198 6.67 20.91 2.93
N SER A 199 6.23 19.66 2.74
CA SER A 199 6.70 18.54 3.56
C SER A 199 8.17 18.17 3.29
N GLY A 200 8.71 18.47 2.10
CA GLY A 200 10.05 18.03 1.68
C GLY A 200 10.22 16.50 1.61
N ILE A 201 9.13 15.72 1.65
CA ILE A 201 9.18 14.26 1.68
C ILE A 201 9.46 13.67 0.30
N LEU A 202 8.85 14.25 -0.74
CA LEU A 202 9.07 13.81 -2.11
C LEU A 202 10.37 14.42 -2.66
N PRO A 203 11.11 13.70 -3.52
CA PRO A 203 12.19 14.30 -4.29
C PRO A 203 11.69 15.47 -5.14
N GLU A 204 12.51 16.51 -5.28
CA GLU A 204 12.28 17.59 -6.23
C GLU A 204 11.98 17.04 -7.64
N GLY A 205 10.97 17.60 -8.31
CA GLY A 205 10.50 17.16 -9.63
C GLY A 205 9.61 15.91 -9.62
N ALA A 206 9.41 15.23 -8.49
CA ALA A 206 8.53 14.05 -8.40
C ALA A 206 7.04 14.38 -8.61
N LEU A 207 6.64 15.62 -8.34
CA LEU A 207 5.29 16.14 -8.51
C LEU A 207 5.34 17.54 -9.13
N GLN A 208 4.51 17.77 -10.14
CA GLN A 208 4.25 19.08 -10.72
C GLN A 208 2.74 19.27 -10.89
N LEU A 209 2.29 20.53 -10.83
CA LEU A 209 0.89 20.91 -10.90
C LEU A 209 0.69 22.02 -11.92
N LEU A 210 -0.27 21.83 -12.81
CA LEU A 210 -0.76 22.84 -13.74
C LEU A 210 -2.22 23.16 -13.40
N SER A 211 -2.50 24.40 -12.98
CA SER A 211 -3.83 24.85 -12.55
C SER A 211 -4.46 25.71 -13.65
N GLY A 212 -5.19 25.08 -14.56
CA GLY A 212 -5.89 25.74 -15.67
C GLY A 212 -6.14 24.79 -16.85
N LEU A 213 -6.59 25.34 -17.97
CA LEU A 213 -6.76 24.59 -19.22
C LEU A 213 -5.50 24.69 -20.08
N THR A 214 -4.92 23.56 -20.47
CA THR A 214 -3.76 23.49 -21.38
C THR A 214 -4.11 22.73 -22.65
N LYS A 215 -3.71 23.26 -23.81
CA LYS A 215 -3.94 22.66 -25.12
C LYS A 215 -2.74 21.86 -25.65
N ASN A 216 -1.55 22.09 -25.09
CA ASN A 216 -0.27 21.59 -25.59
C ASN A 216 0.42 20.58 -24.65
N ILE A 217 -0.28 20.10 -23.59
CA ILE A 217 0.29 19.11 -22.65
C ILE A 217 0.68 17.80 -23.32
N LEU A 218 0.07 17.46 -24.45
CA LEU A 218 0.38 16.24 -25.20
C LEU A 218 1.38 16.45 -26.34
N ASP A 219 1.83 17.67 -26.61
CA ASP A 219 2.64 17.96 -27.80
C ASP A 219 4.04 17.34 -27.73
N THR A 220 4.56 17.19 -26.51
CA THR A 220 5.93 16.74 -26.25
C THR A 220 6.00 15.51 -25.36
N VAL A 221 4.90 14.75 -25.25
CA VAL A 221 4.95 13.40 -24.66
C VAL A 221 5.80 12.47 -25.53
N GLU A 222 6.38 11.45 -24.91
CA GLU A 222 7.32 10.50 -25.51
C GLU A 222 6.91 9.05 -25.18
N SER A 223 7.45 8.06 -25.90
CA SER A 223 7.12 6.63 -25.73
C SER A 223 7.31 6.06 -24.30
N GLN A 224 8.06 6.75 -23.44
CA GLN A 224 8.28 6.37 -22.04
C GLN A 224 7.33 7.05 -21.05
N ASP A 225 6.55 8.02 -21.49
CA ASP A 225 5.53 8.66 -20.67
C ASP A 225 4.29 7.77 -20.54
N VAL A 226 3.40 8.13 -19.63
CA VAL A 226 2.08 7.50 -19.47
C VAL A 226 1.07 8.62 -19.31
N VAL A 227 -0.02 8.57 -20.06
CA VAL A 227 -1.12 9.52 -19.94
C VAL A 227 -2.33 8.82 -19.35
N THR A 228 -2.87 9.36 -18.27
CA THR A 228 -4.12 8.87 -17.67
C THR A 228 -5.14 10.00 -17.66
N PHE A 229 -6.29 9.76 -18.26
CA PHE A 229 -7.38 10.71 -18.36
C PHE A 229 -8.60 10.21 -17.59
N THR A 230 -9.19 11.09 -16.77
CA THR A 230 -10.53 10.92 -16.20
C THR A 230 -11.40 12.10 -16.62
N GLY A 231 -12.54 11.84 -17.25
CA GLY A 231 -13.49 12.87 -17.66
C GLY A 231 -14.48 12.38 -18.71
N SER A 232 -15.06 13.28 -19.51
CA SER A 232 -16.07 12.86 -20.49
C SER A 232 -15.52 11.95 -21.59
N ALA A 233 -16.34 11.02 -22.07
CA ALA A 233 -15.94 10.13 -23.16
C ALA A 233 -15.58 10.88 -24.45
N SER A 234 -16.24 12.02 -24.71
CA SER A 234 -15.94 12.88 -25.86
C SER A 234 -14.54 13.48 -25.78
N THR A 235 -14.17 14.04 -24.62
CA THR A 235 -12.85 14.64 -24.39
C THR A 235 -11.76 13.57 -24.40
N GLY A 236 -11.97 12.45 -23.73
CA GLY A 236 -11.01 11.35 -23.69
C GLY A 236 -10.70 10.79 -25.08
N ARG A 237 -11.71 10.66 -25.96
CA ARG A 237 -11.52 10.24 -27.35
C ARG A 237 -10.71 11.24 -28.16
N LEU A 238 -10.94 12.55 -27.98
CA LEU A 238 -10.16 13.60 -28.64
C LEU A 238 -8.69 13.57 -28.23
N LEU A 239 -8.42 13.36 -26.93
CA LEU A 239 -7.06 13.24 -26.42
C LEU A 239 -6.38 11.93 -26.88
N LYS A 240 -7.12 10.81 -26.93
CA LYS A 240 -6.60 9.50 -27.34
C LYS A 240 -6.14 9.49 -28.80
N VAL A 241 -6.78 10.27 -29.68
CA VAL A 241 -6.39 10.38 -31.10
C VAL A 241 -5.33 11.45 -31.36
N HIS A 242 -4.75 12.06 -30.32
CA HIS A 242 -3.72 13.07 -30.47
C HIS A 242 -2.53 12.51 -31.29
N PRO A 243 -2.04 13.22 -32.33
CA PRO A 243 -1.01 12.68 -33.23
C PRO A 243 0.25 12.22 -32.51
N ARG A 244 0.68 12.96 -31.48
CA ARG A 244 1.86 12.61 -30.67
C ARG A 244 1.68 11.30 -29.90
N ILE A 245 0.49 11.05 -29.34
CA ILE A 245 0.18 9.79 -28.61
C ILE A 245 0.32 8.59 -29.55
N ILE A 246 -0.22 8.72 -30.77
CA ILE A 246 -0.16 7.67 -31.79
C ILE A 246 1.28 7.47 -32.29
N GLN A 247 1.98 8.56 -32.61
CA GLN A 247 3.35 8.51 -33.16
C GLN A 247 4.35 7.88 -32.18
N GLU A 248 4.25 8.24 -30.90
CA GLU A 248 5.15 7.75 -29.84
C GLU A 248 4.63 6.47 -29.18
N ALA A 249 3.46 5.96 -29.58
CA ALA A 249 2.77 4.83 -28.97
C ALA A 249 2.66 4.95 -27.44
N VAL A 250 2.34 6.15 -26.96
CA VAL A 250 2.26 6.44 -25.53
C VAL A 250 1.08 5.68 -24.92
N PRO A 251 1.27 4.92 -23.82
CA PRO A 251 0.18 4.35 -23.05
C PRO A 251 -0.83 5.43 -22.63
N PHE A 252 -2.07 5.26 -23.07
CA PHE A 252 -3.18 6.17 -22.76
C PHE A 252 -4.29 5.39 -22.03
N THR A 253 -4.40 5.58 -20.72
CA THR A 253 -5.47 5.03 -19.90
C THR A 253 -6.62 6.03 -19.85
N MET A 254 -7.83 5.57 -20.14
CA MET A 254 -9.03 6.40 -20.16
C MET A 254 -10.06 5.82 -19.20
N GLU A 255 -10.48 6.63 -18.24
CA GLU A 255 -11.68 6.45 -17.43
C GLU A 255 -12.70 7.51 -17.86
N ALA A 256 -13.89 7.08 -18.25
CA ALA A 256 -14.92 7.94 -18.80
C ALA A 256 -16.31 7.68 -18.22
N ASP A 257 -17.30 8.43 -18.71
CA ASP A 257 -18.74 8.30 -18.43
C ASP A 257 -19.18 6.82 -18.30
N SER A 258 -20.03 6.52 -17.33
CA SER A 258 -20.40 5.13 -17.00
C SER A 258 -21.83 5.02 -16.46
N LEU A 259 -22.67 4.25 -17.16
CA LEU A 259 -24.03 3.96 -16.73
C LEU A 259 -24.07 2.73 -15.81
N ASN A 260 -23.54 2.88 -14.59
CA ASN A 260 -23.46 1.79 -13.63
C ASN A 260 -24.85 1.25 -13.25
N ALA A 261 -24.94 -0.06 -13.09
CA ALA A 261 -26.20 -0.77 -12.86
C ALA A 261 -26.26 -1.41 -11.47
N SER A 262 -27.40 -1.31 -10.80
CA SER A 262 -27.70 -2.10 -9.60
C SER A 262 -28.92 -2.98 -9.85
N VAL A 263 -28.75 -4.28 -9.63
CA VAL A 263 -29.77 -5.31 -9.84
C VAL A 263 -30.36 -5.75 -8.50
N LEU A 264 -31.68 -5.80 -8.41
CA LEU A 264 -32.39 -6.48 -7.33
C LEU A 264 -32.73 -7.90 -7.81
N ALA A 265 -32.32 -8.94 -7.09
CA ALA A 265 -32.68 -10.30 -7.44
C ALA A 265 -34.14 -10.63 -7.05
N GLU A 266 -34.70 -11.68 -7.66
CA GLU A 266 -36.09 -12.12 -7.42
C GLU A 266 -36.35 -12.57 -5.97
N ASP A 267 -35.33 -13.05 -5.25
CA ASP A 267 -35.43 -13.45 -3.84
C ASP A 267 -35.46 -12.25 -2.88
N ALA A 268 -34.99 -11.08 -3.32
CA ALA A 268 -34.89 -9.87 -2.54
C ALA A 268 -36.19 -9.05 -2.57
N VAL A 269 -37.27 -9.61 -2.00
CA VAL A 269 -38.61 -9.00 -1.94
C VAL A 269 -38.81 -8.08 -0.72
N PRO A 270 -39.82 -7.18 -0.70
CA PRO A 270 -40.16 -6.40 0.49
C PRO A 270 -40.26 -7.24 1.76
N GLY A 271 -39.66 -6.76 2.85
CA GLY A 271 -39.55 -7.49 4.12
C GLY A 271 -38.24 -8.28 4.28
N THR A 272 -37.50 -8.53 3.19
CA THR A 272 -36.16 -9.10 3.28
C THR A 272 -35.10 -8.06 3.65
N PRO A 273 -34.00 -8.46 4.31
CA PRO A 273 -32.82 -7.61 4.46
C PRO A 273 -32.27 -7.09 3.13
N GLU A 274 -32.21 -7.93 2.08
CA GLU A 274 -31.61 -7.61 0.78
C GLU A 274 -32.37 -6.48 0.08
N PHE A 275 -33.71 -6.48 0.11
CA PHE A 275 -34.50 -5.37 -0.40
C PHE A 275 -34.17 -4.06 0.31
N ASN A 276 -34.10 -4.06 1.64
CA ASN A 276 -33.77 -2.87 2.42
C ASN A 276 -32.33 -2.37 2.15
N LEU A 277 -31.39 -3.30 1.97
CA LEU A 277 -30.01 -3.01 1.61
C LEU A 277 -29.93 -2.37 0.22
N PHE A 278 -30.64 -2.93 -0.76
CA PHE A 278 -30.71 -2.40 -2.11
C PHE A 278 -31.24 -0.96 -2.15
N ILE A 279 -32.38 -0.69 -1.50
CA ILE A 279 -32.96 0.66 -1.44
C ILE A 279 -31.99 1.65 -0.76
N LYS A 280 -31.34 1.24 0.33
CA LYS A 280 -30.35 2.06 1.03
C LYS A 280 -29.16 2.39 0.13
N GLU A 281 -28.64 1.39 -0.59
CA GLU A 281 -27.48 1.53 -1.46
C GLU A 281 -27.77 2.46 -2.64
N VAL A 282 -28.89 2.24 -3.33
CA VAL A 282 -29.35 3.10 -4.43
C VAL A 282 -29.50 4.56 -3.97
N ARG A 283 -30.17 4.80 -2.84
CA ARG A 283 -30.31 6.15 -2.27
C ARG A 283 -28.95 6.79 -1.96
N ASN A 284 -28.02 6.03 -1.37
CA ASN A 284 -26.70 6.55 -1.05
C ASN A 284 -25.94 6.93 -2.33
N GLU A 285 -25.96 6.08 -3.35
CA GLU A 285 -25.25 6.32 -4.61
C GLU A 285 -25.83 7.47 -5.43
N MET A 286 -27.14 7.73 -5.30
CA MET A 286 -27.76 8.94 -5.86
C MET A 286 -27.35 10.22 -5.13
N THR A 287 -27.13 10.18 -3.82
CA THR A 287 -27.07 11.40 -2.99
C THR A 287 -25.66 11.78 -2.53
N VAL A 288 -24.76 10.81 -2.33
CA VAL A 288 -23.35 11.07 -2.01
C VAL A 288 -22.71 11.88 -3.14
N LYS A 289 -22.09 13.02 -2.77
CA LYS A 289 -21.54 14.04 -3.68
C LYS A 289 -22.55 14.56 -4.71
N CYS A 290 -23.83 14.59 -4.36
CA CYS A 290 -24.90 14.93 -5.30
C CYS A 290 -24.85 14.05 -6.56
N GLY A 291 -24.51 12.76 -6.41
CA GLY A 291 -24.40 11.79 -7.50
C GLY A 291 -23.22 12.03 -8.46
N GLN A 292 -22.31 12.97 -8.18
CA GLN A 292 -21.14 13.29 -9.03
C GLN A 292 -19.98 12.29 -8.85
N LYS A 293 -20.29 11.00 -8.82
CA LYS A 293 -19.29 9.92 -8.82
C LYS A 293 -19.39 9.18 -10.15
N CYS A 294 -18.24 8.89 -10.77
CA CYS A 294 -18.17 8.02 -11.94
C CYS A 294 -18.74 6.62 -11.67
N THR A 295 -18.72 6.19 -10.40
CA THR A 295 -19.26 4.93 -9.90
C THR A 295 -20.69 5.02 -9.35
N ALA A 296 -21.41 6.15 -9.48
CA ALA A 296 -22.79 6.25 -8.97
C ALA A 296 -23.76 5.36 -9.77
N ILE A 297 -24.77 4.80 -9.11
CA ILE A 297 -25.81 3.98 -9.76
C ILE A 297 -26.66 4.87 -10.67
N ARG A 298 -26.68 4.55 -11.97
CA ARG A 298 -27.51 5.26 -12.97
C ARG A 298 -28.73 4.45 -13.40
N ARG A 299 -28.60 3.12 -13.38
CA ARG A 299 -29.61 2.17 -13.84
C ARG A 299 -29.98 1.21 -12.71
N ILE A 300 -31.25 1.14 -12.37
CA ILE A 300 -31.80 0.33 -11.27
C ILE A 300 -32.67 -0.75 -11.92
N ILE A 301 -32.14 -1.98 -12.00
CA ILE A 301 -32.75 -3.10 -12.73
C ILE A 301 -33.46 -3.99 -11.70
N VAL A 302 -34.77 -4.14 -11.79
CA VAL A 302 -35.57 -4.86 -10.77
C VAL A 302 -36.59 -5.79 -11.42
N PRO A 303 -37.04 -6.86 -10.74
CA PRO A 303 -38.07 -7.74 -11.28
C PRO A 303 -39.33 -6.93 -11.63
N GLU A 304 -39.99 -7.24 -12.74
CA GLU A 304 -41.19 -6.51 -13.20
C GLU A 304 -42.27 -6.37 -12.11
N LYS A 305 -42.38 -7.38 -11.24
CA LYS A 305 -43.35 -7.44 -10.14
C LYS A 305 -42.99 -6.56 -8.93
N LEU A 306 -41.76 -6.05 -8.85
CA LEU A 306 -41.25 -5.25 -7.72
C LEU A 306 -41.02 -3.77 -8.08
N ILE A 307 -41.35 -3.35 -9.31
CA ILE A 307 -41.13 -1.96 -9.78
C ILE A 307 -41.79 -0.94 -8.85
N GLU A 308 -43.06 -1.15 -8.52
CA GLU A 308 -43.84 -0.22 -7.69
C GLU A 308 -43.31 -0.18 -6.25
N ASP A 309 -43.00 -1.35 -5.66
CA ASP A 309 -42.42 -1.45 -4.32
C ASP A 309 -41.11 -0.68 -4.21
N VAL A 310 -40.22 -0.85 -5.19
CA VAL A 310 -38.92 -0.16 -5.24
C VAL A 310 -39.11 1.34 -5.43
N GLN A 311 -39.99 1.74 -6.36
CA GLN A 311 -40.31 3.15 -6.61
C GLN A 311 -40.81 3.86 -5.34
N ILE A 312 -41.78 3.26 -4.64
CA ILE A 312 -42.35 3.82 -3.41
C ILE A 312 -41.31 3.86 -2.28
N ALA A 313 -40.58 2.77 -2.08
CA ALA A 313 -39.58 2.68 -1.01
C ALA A 313 -38.43 3.66 -1.23
N LEU A 314 -37.93 3.78 -2.46
CA LEU A 314 -36.85 4.69 -2.80
C LEU A 314 -37.31 6.15 -2.72
N GLY A 315 -38.50 6.49 -3.25
CA GLY A 315 -39.06 7.84 -3.15
C GLY A 315 -39.17 8.31 -1.69
N LYS A 316 -39.70 7.47 -0.79
CA LYS A 316 -39.78 7.77 0.67
C LYS A 316 -38.41 7.97 1.32
N GLN A 317 -37.38 7.34 0.78
CA GLN A 317 -36.01 7.45 1.31
C GLN A 317 -35.28 8.67 0.77
N LEU A 318 -35.54 9.06 -0.48
CA LEU A 318 -35.02 10.30 -1.08
C LEU A 318 -35.68 11.54 -0.46
N ASP A 319 -36.95 11.47 -0.06
CA ASP A 319 -37.67 12.58 0.58
C ASP A 319 -37.10 13.02 1.94
N LYS A 320 -36.33 12.13 2.58
CA LYS A 320 -35.64 12.42 3.85
C LYS A 320 -34.32 13.16 3.67
N ILE A 321 -33.89 13.41 2.43
CA ILE A 321 -32.58 13.98 2.13
C ILE A 321 -32.70 15.50 2.10
N THR A 322 -32.15 16.13 3.13
CA THR A 322 -32.06 17.58 3.27
C THR A 322 -30.95 18.15 2.39
N ILE A 323 -31.26 19.23 1.66
CA ILE A 323 -30.36 19.87 0.69
C ILE A 323 -30.04 21.28 1.20
N GLY A 324 -28.79 21.73 1.08
CA GLY A 324 -28.42 23.08 1.54
C GLY A 324 -26.93 23.32 1.72
N ASP A 325 -26.57 24.30 2.57
CA ASP A 325 -25.17 24.61 2.87
C ASP A 325 -24.50 23.40 3.56
N PRO A 326 -23.45 22.81 2.96
CA PRO A 326 -22.76 21.64 3.50
C PRO A 326 -22.09 21.87 4.87
N ARG A 327 -21.98 23.12 5.34
CA ARG A 327 -21.46 23.47 6.67
C ARG A 327 -22.45 23.16 7.80
N LEU A 328 -23.74 23.02 7.47
CA LEU A 328 -24.80 22.73 8.44
C LEU A 328 -24.93 21.23 8.70
N LYS A 329 -25.09 20.85 9.98
CA LYS A 329 -25.08 19.43 10.42
C LYS A 329 -26.32 18.67 9.96
N GLU A 330 -27.42 19.36 9.72
CA GLU A 330 -28.71 18.83 9.29
C GLU A 330 -28.75 18.54 7.79
N VAL A 331 -27.88 19.15 6.98
CA VAL A 331 -27.80 18.94 5.53
C VAL A 331 -27.19 17.57 5.24
N ARG A 332 -27.78 16.84 4.28
CA ARG A 332 -27.36 15.49 3.88
C ARG A 332 -26.83 15.43 2.45
N MET A 333 -27.21 16.39 1.61
CA MET A 333 -26.71 16.55 0.25
C MET A 333 -26.42 18.03 -0.02
N GLY A 334 -25.26 18.36 -0.57
CA GLY A 334 -24.94 19.73 -0.95
C GLY A 334 -25.26 20.02 -2.41
N ALA A 335 -24.38 20.76 -3.10
CA ALA A 335 -24.58 21.22 -4.47
C ALA A 335 -23.81 20.38 -5.50
N LEU A 336 -24.19 20.50 -6.78
CA LEU A 336 -23.32 20.16 -7.90
C LEU A 336 -22.13 21.12 -7.95
N VAL A 337 -21.07 20.76 -8.67
CA VAL A 337 -19.82 21.54 -8.66
C VAL A 337 -19.94 22.95 -9.26
N SER A 338 -20.93 23.18 -10.14
CA SER A 338 -21.10 24.44 -10.86
C SER A 338 -22.52 24.58 -11.44
N LYS A 339 -22.91 25.81 -11.80
CA LYS A 339 -24.21 26.07 -12.44
C LYS A 339 -24.27 25.48 -13.85
N GLU A 340 -23.15 25.47 -14.54
CA GLU A 340 -22.99 24.85 -15.85
C GLU A 340 -23.27 23.35 -15.76
N GLN A 341 -22.73 22.68 -14.74
CA GLN A 341 -23.01 21.26 -14.47
C GLN A 341 -24.49 21.04 -14.12
N ARG A 342 -25.11 21.93 -13.34
CA ARG A 342 -26.55 21.87 -13.07
C ARG A 342 -27.37 21.93 -14.34
N SER A 343 -27.07 22.87 -15.24
CA SER A 343 -27.76 23.00 -16.52
C SER A 343 -27.57 21.76 -17.39
N GLU A 344 -26.36 21.21 -17.45
CA GLU A 344 -26.09 19.97 -18.20
C GLU A 344 -26.91 18.79 -17.64
N VAL A 345 -26.97 18.63 -16.32
CA VAL A 345 -27.78 17.58 -15.69
C VAL A 345 -29.26 17.75 -16.03
N LYS A 346 -29.81 18.99 -15.97
CA LYS A 346 -31.20 19.26 -16.38
C LYS A 346 -31.46 18.85 -17.82
N ASN A 347 -30.60 19.25 -18.75
CA ASN A 347 -30.71 18.91 -20.17
C ASN A 347 -30.73 17.38 -20.40
N ARG A 348 -29.88 16.64 -19.67
CA ARG A 348 -29.85 15.17 -19.75
C ARG A 348 -31.10 14.52 -19.16
N VAL A 349 -31.66 15.07 -18.09
CA VAL A 349 -32.95 14.60 -17.55
C VAL A 349 -34.07 14.84 -18.56
N GLU A 350 -34.12 16.01 -19.19
CA GLU A 350 -35.12 16.31 -20.24
C GLU A 350 -34.99 15.37 -21.44
N GLU A 351 -33.77 14.99 -21.81
CA GLU A 351 -33.51 14.00 -22.86
C GLU A 351 -34.07 12.62 -22.49
N LEU A 352 -33.78 12.15 -21.27
CA LEU A 352 -34.29 10.87 -20.75
C LEU A 352 -35.83 10.89 -20.58
N ALA A 353 -36.40 12.03 -20.19
CA ALA A 353 -37.82 12.20 -19.95
C ALA A 353 -38.70 12.10 -21.21
N LYS A 354 -38.08 12.02 -22.41
CA LYS A 354 -38.79 11.76 -23.67
C LYS A 354 -39.41 10.36 -23.73
N THR A 355 -38.82 9.39 -23.03
CA THR A 355 -39.34 8.01 -22.97
C THR A 355 -39.53 7.50 -21.54
N ALA A 356 -38.75 7.99 -20.58
CA ALA A 356 -38.86 7.62 -19.18
C ALA A 356 -39.73 8.62 -18.41
N GLN A 357 -40.54 8.14 -17.46
CA GLN A 357 -41.37 8.99 -16.60
C GLN A 357 -40.56 9.46 -15.39
N ILE A 358 -40.61 10.75 -15.05
CA ILE A 358 -40.13 11.24 -13.75
C ILE A 358 -41.11 10.81 -12.67
N VAL A 359 -40.69 9.91 -11.78
CA VAL A 359 -41.53 9.33 -10.71
C VAL A 359 -41.20 9.87 -9.32
N TYR A 360 -40.08 10.57 -9.18
CA TYR A 360 -39.73 11.37 -8.00
C TYR A 360 -38.82 12.54 -8.39
N GLY A 361 -38.99 13.68 -7.73
CA GLY A 361 -38.18 14.88 -7.94
C GLY A 361 -38.90 15.97 -8.75
N ASP A 362 -38.26 17.13 -8.85
CA ASP A 362 -38.72 18.30 -9.62
C ASP A 362 -37.46 19.04 -10.09
N LEU A 363 -37.42 19.44 -11.37
CA LEU A 363 -36.27 20.13 -11.96
C LEU A 363 -36.24 21.63 -11.60
N ASP A 364 -37.37 22.24 -11.31
CA ASP A 364 -37.51 23.69 -11.17
C ASP A 364 -37.72 24.11 -9.72
N LYS A 365 -38.32 23.26 -8.89
CA LYS A 365 -38.58 23.57 -7.49
C LYS A 365 -37.56 22.90 -6.57
N ILE A 366 -36.81 23.74 -5.86
CA ILE A 366 -35.88 23.27 -4.82
C ILE A 366 -35.94 24.18 -3.60
N GLU A 367 -35.95 23.55 -2.43
CA GLU A 367 -35.82 24.20 -1.14
C GLU A 367 -34.45 23.85 -0.55
N THR A 368 -33.77 24.87 -0.01
CA THR A 368 -32.42 24.73 0.55
C THR A 368 -32.37 25.23 1.99
N ILE A 369 -31.64 24.51 2.83
CA ILE A 369 -31.37 24.89 4.22
C ILE A 369 -30.09 25.74 4.27
N GLY A 370 -30.20 26.98 4.75
CA GLY A 370 -29.03 27.85 4.99
C GLY A 370 -28.28 28.31 3.74
N ALA A 371 -28.83 28.12 2.55
CA ALA A 371 -28.24 28.56 1.29
C ALA A 371 -29.31 29.16 0.36
N ASP A 372 -28.87 30.01 -0.57
CA ASP A 372 -29.71 30.58 -1.63
C ASP A 372 -29.74 29.62 -2.84
N ALA A 373 -30.93 29.04 -3.09
CA ALA A 373 -31.14 28.05 -4.14
C ALA A 373 -30.83 28.54 -5.57
N GLU A 374 -31.01 29.84 -5.82
CA GLU A 374 -30.75 30.44 -7.14
C GLU A 374 -29.28 30.77 -7.35
N LYS A 375 -28.57 31.13 -6.27
CA LYS A 375 -27.14 31.41 -6.32
C LYS A 375 -26.29 30.15 -6.35
N GLY A 376 -26.66 29.10 -5.62
CA GLY A 376 -25.93 27.83 -5.63
C GLY A 376 -26.30 26.90 -6.78
N ALA A 377 -25.49 25.88 -6.99
CA ALA A 377 -25.68 24.84 -8.00
C ALA A 377 -26.49 23.64 -7.46
N PHE A 378 -27.58 23.90 -6.75
CA PHE A 378 -28.40 22.86 -6.12
C PHE A 378 -29.35 22.20 -7.12
N ILE A 379 -29.62 20.90 -6.91
CA ILE A 379 -30.62 20.13 -7.65
C ILE A 379 -31.23 19.05 -6.75
N LYS A 380 -32.52 18.75 -6.93
CA LYS A 380 -33.21 17.68 -6.20
C LYS A 380 -32.83 16.32 -6.81
N PRO A 381 -32.81 15.22 -6.03
CA PRO A 381 -32.68 13.89 -6.61
C PRO A 381 -33.84 13.62 -7.58
N ILE A 382 -33.52 13.13 -8.77
CA ILE A 382 -34.49 12.79 -9.81
C ILE A 382 -34.49 11.28 -10.02
N LEU A 383 -35.65 10.65 -9.86
CA LEU A 383 -35.84 9.23 -10.16
C LEU A 383 -36.73 9.12 -11.39
N LEU A 384 -36.23 8.48 -12.44
CA LEU A 384 -37.00 8.15 -13.62
C LEU A 384 -37.43 6.68 -13.60
N ARG A 385 -38.42 6.34 -14.43
CA ARG A 385 -38.88 4.98 -14.69
C ARG A 385 -39.02 4.77 -16.20
N GLU A 386 -38.38 3.73 -16.72
CA GLU A 386 -38.50 3.31 -18.12
C GLU A 386 -39.14 1.91 -18.16
N ASP A 387 -40.37 1.83 -18.67
CA ASP A 387 -41.16 0.60 -18.70
C ASP A 387 -40.77 -0.35 -19.84
N HIS A 388 -40.07 0.14 -20.87
CA HIS A 388 -39.67 -0.62 -22.04
C HIS A 388 -38.16 -0.51 -22.32
N PRO A 389 -37.29 -0.89 -21.37
CA PRO A 389 -35.86 -0.61 -21.41
C PRO A 389 -35.10 -1.38 -22.51
N LEU A 390 -35.63 -2.49 -23.02
CA LEU A 390 -35.06 -3.19 -24.18
C LEU A 390 -35.35 -2.48 -25.51
N LYS A 391 -36.40 -1.66 -25.56
CA LYS A 391 -36.82 -0.93 -26.77
C LYS A 391 -36.32 0.52 -26.76
N ASN A 392 -36.46 1.20 -25.63
CA ASN A 392 -36.11 2.59 -25.44
C ASN A 392 -34.68 2.69 -24.91
N THR A 393 -33.72 2.98 -25.79
CA THR A 393 -32.29 2.87 -25.46
C THR A 393 -31.68 4.11 -24.80
N ALA A 394 -32.41 5.23 -24.69
CA ALA A 394 -31.89 6.48 -24.14
C ALA A 394 -31.30 6.31 -22.72
N VAL A 395 -31.96 5.52 -21.87
CA VAL A 395 -31.50 5.19 -20.51
C VAL A 395 -30.20 4.38 -20.47
N HIS A 396 -29.80 3.80 -21.60
CA HIS A 396 -28.57 3.05 -21.79
C HIS A 396 -27.52 3.85 -22.57
N GLU A 397 -27.80 5.09 -22.94
CA GLU A 397 -26.94 5.92 -23.78
C GLU A 397 -26.59 7.29 -23.18
N THR A 398 -27.50 7.85 -22.38
CA THR A 398 -27.40 9.20 -21.85
C THR A 398 -27.15 9.18 -20.35
N GLU A 399 -26.02 9.74 -19.91
CA GLU A 399 -25.71 9.91 -18.49
C GLU A 399 -26.06 11.34 -18.03
N ALA A 400 -26.89 11.42 -16.99
CA ALA A 400 -27.07 12.64 -16.21
C ALA A 400 -26.13 12.60 -14.99
N PHE A 401 -24.98 13.27 -15.08
CA PHE A 401 -23.93 13.24 -14.05
C PHE A 401 -24.26 14.10 -12.82
N GLY A 402 -25.26 13.66 -12.07
CA GLY A 402 -25.83 14.27 -10.87
C GLY A 402 -26.65 13.26 -10.08
N PRO A 403 -27.60 13.69 -9.21
CA PRO A 403 -28.37 12.79 -8.37
C PRO A 403 -29.56 12.18 -9.14
N VAL A 404 -29.27 11.50 -10.26
CA VAL A 404 -30.25 11.00 -11.23
C VAL A 404 -30.04 9.50 -11.47
N SER A 405 -31.13 8.73 -11.39
CA SER A 405 -31.15 7.30 -11.74
C SER A 405 -32.48 6.91 -12.38
N THR A 406 -32.49 5.83 -13.15
CA THR A 406 -33.69 5.28 -13.80
C THR A 406 -33.98 3.85 -13.35
N ILE A 407 -35.22 3.58 -12.93
CA ILE A 407 -35.73 2.23 -12.62
C ILE A 407 -36.22 1.57 -13.91
N MET A 408 -35.90 0.29 -14.08
CA MET A 408 -36.28 -0.50 -15.24
C MET A 408 -36.61 -1.97 -14.87
N PRO A 409 -37.66 -2.57 -15.46
CA PRO A 409 -38.06 -3.95 -15.19
C PRO A 409 -37.23 -4.97 -15.95
N TYR A 410 -37.15 -6.19 -15.41
CA TYR A 410 -36.72 -7.40 -16.11
C TYR A 410 -37.64 -8.59 -15.75
N LYS A 411 -37.69 -9.63 -16.60
CA LYS A 411 -38.54 -10.82 -16.39
C LYS A 411 -37.82 -12.04 -15.83
N ASN A 412 -36.53 -12.16 -16.09
CA ASN A 412 -35.67 -13.22 -15.58
C ASN A 412 -34.20 -12.73 -15.52
N LEU A 413 -33.32 -13.53 -14.91
CA LEU A 413 -31.92 -13.15 -14.69
C LEU A 413 -31.15 -12.89 -16.00
N ASP A 414 -31.44 -13.63 -17.08
CA ASP A 414 -30.81 -13.41 -18.39
C ASP A 414 -31.12 -12.01 -18.93
N GLU A 415 -32.37 -11.55 -18.80
CA GLU A 415 -32.77 -10.19 -19.16
C GLU A 415 -32.10 -9.14 -18.26
N ALA A 416 -31.93 -9.42 -16.95
CA ALA A 416 -31.18 -8.52 -16.07
C ALA A 416 -29.70 -8.39 -16.49
N ILE A 417 -29.07 -9.49 -16.92
CA ILE A 417 -27.72 -9.51 -17.45
C ILE A 417 -27.66 -8.73 -18.77
N GLU A 418 -28.59 -8.97 -19.70
CA GLU A 418 -28.67 -8.24 -20.98
C GLU A 418 -28.82 -6.73 -20.74
N LEU A 419 -29.76 -6.33 -19.89
CA LEU A 419 -29.95 -4.93 -19.51
C LEU A 419 -28.68 -4.36 -18.88
N SER A 420 -27.97 -5.09 -18.02
CA SER A 420 -26.71 -4.62 -17.46
C SER A 420 -25.68 -4.32 -18.57
N HIS A 421 -25.60 -5.17 -19.61
CA HIS A 421 -24.70 -5.01 -20.75
C HIS A 421 -25.05 -3.83 -21.65
N MET A 422 -26.33 -3.45 -21.75
CA MET A 422 -26.78 -2.35 -22.62
C MET A 422 -26.14 -1.00 -22.27
N GLY A 423 -25.55 -0.83 -21.08
CA GLY A 423 -24.69 0.31 -20.73
C GLY A 423 -23.40 0.42 -21.57
N LYS A 424 -23.12 -0.57 -22.43
CA LYS A 424 -21.98 -0.66 -23.37
C LYS A 424 -20.62 -0.63 -22.65
N GLY A 425 -20.54 -1.28 -21.50
CA GLY A 425 -19.37 -1.32 -20.63
C GLY A 425 -19.41 -0.24 -19.55
N SER A 426 -19.21 -0.65 -18.30
CA SER A 426 -19.37 0.21 -17.12
C SER A 426 -18.27 -0.04 -16.09
N LEU A 427 -18.03 0.96 -15.24
CA LEU A 427 -17.04 0.87 -14.16
C LEU A 427 -17.46 -0.15 -13.11
N VAL A 428 -18.74 -0.14 -12.72
CA VAL A 428 -19.24 -1.02 -11.68
C VAL A 428 -20.69 -1.45 -11.91
N SER A 429 -21.02 -2.64 -11.42
CA SER A 429 -22.39 -3.06 -11.16
C SER A 429 -22.55 -3.64 -9.75
N SER A 430 -23.78 -3.71 -9.23
CA SER A 430 -24.12 -4.49 -8.04
C SER A 430 -25.32 -5.41 -8.27
N ILE A 431 -25.41 -6.46 -7.46
CA ILE A 431 -26.61 -7.27 -7.30
C ILE A 431 -26.92 -7.47 -5.81
N ALA A 432 -28.17 -7.28 -5.39
CA ALA A 432 -28.64 -7.58 -4.05
C ALA A 432 -29.42 -8.91 -4.05
N THR A 433 -28.88 -9.94 -3.39
CA THR A 433 -29.44 -11.31 -3.30
C THR A 433 -28.84 -12.05 -2.11
N PHE A 434 -29.55 -13.03 -1.57
CA PHE A 434 -29.00 -13.99 -0.61
C PHE A 434 -28.91 -15.41 -1.17
N ASP A 435 -29.07 -15.57 -2.49
CA ASP A 435 -28.86 -16.83 -3.20
C ASP A 435 -27.52 -16.82 -3.95
N ASP A 436 -26.60 -17.69 -3.53
CA ASP A 436 -25.27 -17.82 -4.13
C ASP A 436 -25.31 -18.28 -5.60
N LYS A 437 -26.37 -18.99 -6.03
CA LYS A 437 -26.53 -19.38 -7.43
C LYS A 437 -26.87 -18.17 -8.29
N ILE A 438 -27.84 -17.37 -7.87
CA ILE A 438 -28.20 -16.11 -8.55
C ILE A 438 -26.98 -15.18 -8.58
N ALA A 439 -26.27 -15.03 -7.46
CA ALA A 439 -25.06 -14.22 -7.38
C ALA A 439 -24.00 -14.70 -8.38
N LYS A 440 -23.71 -16.00 -8.43
CA LYS A 440 -22.74 -16.58 -9.35
C LYS A 440 -23.15 -16.38 -10.81
N GLU A 441 -24.40 -16.69 -11.16
CA GLU A 441 -24.91 -16.58 -12.53
C GLU A 441 -24.85 -15.14 -13.02
N TYR A 442 -25.31 -14.18 -12.22
CA TYR A 442 -25.20 -12.76 -12.56
C TYR A 442 -23.74 -12.31 -12.70
N VAL A 443 -22.88 -12.61 -11.71
CA VAL A 443 -21.48 -12.16 -11.73
C VAL A 443 -20.75 -12.69 -12.94
N VAL A 444 -20.87 -13.99 -13.24
CA VAL A 444 -20.19 -14.60 -14.40
C VAL A 444 -20.77 -14.08 -15.71
N GLY A 445 -22.10 -13.93 -15.80
CA GLY A 445 -22.76 -13.40 -16.99
C GLY A 445 -22.42 -11.95 -17.29
N ALA A 446 -22.35 -11.10 -16.26
CA ALA A 446 -22.20 -9.64 -16.38
C ALA A 446 -20.75 -9.14 -16.38
N ALA A 447 -19.78 -9.90 -15.87
CA ALA A 447 -18.40 -9.43 -15.64
C ALA A 447 -17.67 -8.96 -16.91
N SER A 448 -18.01 -9.48 -18.08
CA SER A 448 -17.42 -9.06 -19.35
C SER A 448 -17.64 -7.57 -19.68
N HIS A 449 -18.64 -6.93 -19.07
CA HIS A 449 -19.00 -5.53 -19.28
C HIS A 449 -18.73 -4.64 -18.06
N HIS A 450 -18.20 -5.17 -16.96
CA HIS A 450 -18.04 -4.42 -15.71
C HIS A 450 -16.66 -4.63 -15.11
N GLY A 451 -15.92 -3.55 -14.81
CA GLY A 451 -14.61 -3.69 -14.16
C GLY A 451 -14.69 -4.10 -12.69
N ARG A 452 -15.86 -3.91 -12.05
CA ARG A 452 -16.14 -4.38 -10.69
C ARG A 452 -17.61 -4.78 -10.55
N ILE A 453 -17.87 -5.86 -9.81
CA ILE A 453 -19.23 -6.24 -9.40
C ILE A 453 -19.29 -6.39 -7.87
N LEU A 454 -20.27 -5.76 -7.23
CA LEU A 454 -20.59 -5.94 -5.82
C LEU A 454 -21.80 -6.87 -5.64
N VAL A 455 -21.60 -8.02 -4.99
CA VAL A 455 -22.71 -8.84 -4.48
C VAL A 455 -23.03 -8.36 -3.06
N LEU A 456 -24.21 -7.77 -2.87
CA LEU A 456 -24.64 -7.18 -1.61
C LEU A 456 -25.65 -8.10 -0.90
N ASN A 457 -25.37 -8.47 0.35
CA ASN A 457 -26.27 -9.29 1.15
C ASN A 457 -26.16 -8.97 2.65
N ARG A 458 -27.04 -9.57 3.46
CA ARG A 458 -27.07 -9.37 4.91
C ARG A 458 -25.78 -9.74 5.66
N GLU A 459 -24.96 -10.63 5.12
CA GLU A 459 -23.72 -11.09 5.77
C GLU A 459 -22.59 -10.07 5.59
N ASN A 460 -22.46 -9.50 4.39
CA ASN A 460 -21.37 -8.57 4.08
C ASN A 460 -21.74 -7.09 4.29
N ALA A 461 -23.02 -6.73 4.34
CA ALA A 461 -23.47 -5.33 4.37
C ALA A 461 -22.91 -4.48 5.52
N LYS A 462 -22.57 -5.07 6.67
CA LYS A 462 -21.99 -4.35 7.81
C LYS A 462 -20.54 -3.91 7.57
N GLN A 463 -19.83 -4.61 6.69
CA GLN A 463 -18.41 -4.37 6.37
C GLN A 463 -18.20 -3.94 4.92
N SER A 464 -19.26 -3.97 4.10
CA SER A 464 -19.23 -3.53 2.71
C SER A 464 -18.78 -2.06 2.64
N THR A 465 -17.90 -1.79 1.69
CA THR A 465 -17.42 -0.45 1.38
C THR A 465 -18.36 0.30 0.45
N GLY A 466 -19.45 -0.35 0.01
CA GLY A 466 -20.44 0.19 -0.91
C GLY A 466 -20.07 0.05 -2.38
N HIS A 467 -21.06 0.31 -3.23
CA HIS A 467 -20.98 0.31 -4.68
C HIS A 467 -20.04 1.40 -5.18
N GLY A 468 -20.17 2.62 -4.65
CA GLY A 468 -19.50 3.81 -5.18
C GLY A 468 -18.10 4.10 -4.66
N SER A 469 -17.50 3.23 -3.85
CA SER A 469 -16.17 3.44 -3.25
C SER A 469 -15.12 2.53 -3.90
N PRO A 470 -14.32 3.02 -4.86
CA PRO A 470 -13.21 2.24 -5.42
C PRO A 470 -12.15 1.98 -4.35
N LEU A 471 -11.73 0.72 -4.19
CA LEU A 471 -10.70 0.33 -3.22
C LEU A 471 -9.32 0.24 -3.89
N PRO A 472 -8.24 0.75 -3.27
CA PRO A 472 -6.92 0.79 -3.91
C PRO A 472 -6.35 -0.57 -4.34
N ASN A 473 -6.80 -1.65 -3.70
CA ASN A 473 -6.36 -3.02 -4.01
C ASN A 473 -7.23 -3.73 -5.05
N LEU A 474 -8.35 -3.12 -5.46
CA LEU A 474 -9.25 -3.64 -6.49
C LEU A 474 -9.14 -2.78 -7.75
N VAL A 475 -9.40 -3.38 -8.91
CA VAL A 475 -9.36 -2.65 -10.18
C VAL A 475 -10.46 -1.58 -10.18
N HIS A 476 -10.09 -0.37 -10.59
CA HIS A 476 -11.02 0.70 -10.92
C HIS A 476 -10.87 1.01 -12.41
N GLY A 477 -11.96 0.90 -13.16
CA GLY A 477 -11.91 0.92 -14.62
C GLY A 477 -13.03 0.07 -15.18
N GLY A 478 -13.14 -0.02 -16.51
CA GLY A 478 -14.20 -0.78 -17.15
C GLY A 478 -14.09 -0.76 -18.68
N PRO A 479 -14.64 -1.76 -19.36
CA PRO A 479 -14.58 -1.86 -20.81
C PRO A 479 -15.48 -0.83 -21.50
N GLY A 480 -15.34 -0.71 -22.83
CA GLY A 480 -16.30 0.01 -23.67
C GLY A 480 -16.44 1.49 -23.31
N ARG A 481 -17.66 1.92 -22.95
CA ARG A 481 -17.99 3.31 -22.64
C ARG A 481 -17.16 3.88 -21.48
N ALA A 482 -16.95 3.07 -20.44
CA ALA A 482 -16.13 3.44 -19.28
C ALA A 482 -14.66 3.71 -19.61
N GLY A 483 -14.22 3.39 -20.84
CA GLY A 483 -12.98 3.89 -21.44
C GLY A 483 -11.95 2.80 -21.77
N GLY A 484 -12.12 1.61 -21.21
CA GLY A 484 -11.24 0.45 -21.42
C GLY A 484 -9.96 0.47 -20.59
N GLY A 485 -9.79 1.49 -19.74
CA GLY A 485 -8.64 1.60 -18.84
C GLY A 485 -8.80 0.78 -17.56
N GLU A 486 -7.67 0.51 -16.91
CA GLU A 486 -7.57 0.00 -15.54
C GLU A 486 -6.67 0.93 -14.72
N GLU A 487 -7.11 1.25 -13.52
CA GLU A 487 -6.43 2.02 -12.48
C GLU A 487 -6.50 1.25 -11.15
N MET A 488 -5.73 1.69 -10.15
CA MET A 488 -5.65 1.03 -8.84
C MET A 488 -5.23 -0.47 -8.92
N GLY A 489 -6.02 -1.42 -8.40
CA GLY A 489 -5.75 -2.86 -8.55
C GLY A 489 -4.52 -3.39 -7.80
N GLY A 490 -4.04 -2.66 -6.79
CA GLY A 490 -2.86 -3.02 -6.01
C GLY A 490 -1.59 -3.07 -6.87
N MET A 491 -0.93 -4.22 -6.93
CA MET A 491 0.25 -4.39 -7.80
C MET A 491 -0.05 -4.22 -9.29
N ARG A 492 -1.31 -4.41 -9.73
CA ARG A 492 -1.70 -4.26 -11.15
C ARG A 492 -1.47 -2.82 -11.62
N GLY A 493 -1.95 -1.84 -10.84
CA GLY A 493 -1.78 -0.43 -11.15
C GLY A 493 -0.32 -0.02 -11.23
N VAL A 494 0.50 -0.46 -10.27
CA VAL A 494 1.95 -0.14 -10.23
C VAL A 494 2.62 -0.60 -11.52
N LYS A 495 2.22 -1.75 -12.05
CA LYS A 495 2.79 -2.33 -13.28
C LYS A 495 2.49 -1.51 -14.54
N HIS A 496 1.44 -0.68 -14.59
CA HIS A 496 1.18 0.20 -15.75
C HIS A 496 2.27 1.25 -15.97
N TYR A 497 2.95 1.66 -14.90
CA TYR A 497 4.02 2.66 -14.93
C TYR A 497 5.43 2.01 -15.03
N MET A 498 5.48 0.71 -15.28
CA MET A 498 6.71 -0.06 -15.46
C MET A 498 6.78 -0.64 -16.87
N GLN A 499 7.99 -0.95 -17.32
CA GLN A 499 8.24 -1.64 -18.56
C GLN A 499 8.57 -3.11 -18.29
N ARG A 500 7.75 -4.00 -18.85
CA ARG A 500 8.03 -5.44 -18.86
C ARG A 500 9.14 -5.76 -19.85
N CYS A 501 10.10 -6.56 -19.42
CA CYS A 501 11.18 -7.07 -20.25
C CYS A 501 11.39 -8.56 -19.94
N ALA A 502 11.32 -9.40 -20.98
CA ALA A 502 11.75 -10.78 -20.88
C ALA A 502 13.27 -10.84 -21.01
N VAL A 503 13.95 -11.29 -19.96
CA VAL A 503 15.41 -11.45 -19.95
C VAL A 503 15.72 -12.93 -20.11
N GLN A 504 16.57 -13.25 -21.07
CA GLN A 504 17.03 -14.62 -21.33
C GLN A 504 18.50 -14.74 -21.00
N GLY A 505 18.92 -15.89 -20.48
CA GLY A 505 20.32 -16.12 -20.15
C GLY A 505 20.56 -17.43 -19.42
N SER A 506 21.78 -17.57 -18.90
CA SER A 506 22.11 -18.68 -18.02
C SER A 506 21.44 -18.49 -16.64
N PRO A 507 21.13 -19.58 -15.91
CA PRO A 507 20.62 -19.49 -14.54
C PRO A 507 21.49 -18.63 -13.62
N THR A 508 22.81 -18.70 -13.78
CA THR A 508 23.77 -17.88 -13.01
C THR A 508 23.58 -16.40 -13.30
N THR A 509 23.50 -16.01 -14.58
CA THR A 509 23.31 -14.60 -14.95
C THR A 509 21.94 -14.09 -14.50
N LEU A 510 20.88 -14.90 -14.67
CA LEU A 510 19.56 -14.51 -14.21
C LEU A 510 19.47 -14.42 -12.68
N THR A 511 20.27 -15.20 -11.93
CA THR A 511 20.39 -15.05 -10.48
C THR A 511 20.87 -13.65 -10.10
N GLU A 512 21.92 -13.15 -10.76
CA GLU A 512 22.44 -11.80 -10.52
C GLU A 512 21.45 -10.70 -10.98
N VAL A 513 20.79 -10.90 -12.13
CA VAL A 513 19.82 -9.93 -12.68
C VAL A 513 18.52 -9.86 -11.88
N THR A 514 18.11 -10.94 -11.21
CA THR A 514 16.84 -10.97 -10.47
C THR A 514 17.04 -10.80 -8.95
N GLY A 515 18.23 -11.08 -8.44
CA GLY A 515 18.46 -11.25 -7.01
C GLY A 515 17.75 -12.47 -6.43
N ILE A 516 17.39 -13.44 -7.29
CA ILE A 516 16.72 -14.69 -6.93
C ILE A 516 17.53 -15.85 -7.51
N TYR A 517 18.03 -16.74 -6.66
CA TYR A 517 18.74 -17.94 -7.10
C TYR A 517 17.86 -18.80 -8.00
N GLN A 518 18.43 -19.15 -9.15
CA GLN A 518 17.83 -20.06 -10.12
C GLN A 518 18.45 -21.45 -9.96
N ALA A 519 17.65 -22.52 -10.06
CA ALA A 519 18.17 -23.88 -10.08
C ALA A 519 19.20 -24.05 -11.21
N ASN A 520 20.24 -24.86 -10.99
CA ASN A 520 21.40 -25.05 -11.88
C ASN A 520 22.30 -23.82 -12.08
N ALA A 521 22.08 -22.73 -11.34
CA ALA A 521 23.02 -21.62 -11.27
C ALA A 521 24.28 -22.05 -10.49
N LYS A 522 25.41 -21.40 -10.79
CA LYS A 522 26.64 -21.59 -10.03
C LYS A 522 26.40 -21.24 -8.56
N TYR A 523 26.81 -22.13 -7.66
CA TYR A 523 26.82 -21.87 -6.23
C TYR A 523 27.91 -20.86 -5.87
N LYS A 524 27.64 -20.02 -4.87
CA LYS A 524 28.64 -19.20 -4.18
C LYS A 524 28.95 -19.89 -2.86
N GLU A 525 30.08 -20.59 -2.79
CA GLU A 525 30.43 -21.36 -1.58
C GLU A 525 30.62 -20.43 -0.38
N ALA A 526 29.90 -20.70 0.71
CA ALA A 526 29.99 -19.91 1.94
C ALA A 526 31.23 -20.31 2.76
N GLU A 527 31.97 -19.33 3.28
CA GLU A 527 33.15 -19.58 4.14
C GLU A 527 32.76 -20.22 5.48
N LYS A 528 31.59 -19.84 5.99
CA LYS A 528 31.00 -20.36 7.23
C LYS A 528 29.60 -20.92 6.94
N HIS A 529 29.01 -21.57 7.92
CA HIS A 529 27.63 -22.03 7.80
C HIS A 529 26.69 -20.84 7.49
N PRO A 530 25.82 -20.91 6.47
CA PRO A 530 24.99 -19.77 6.05
C PRO A 530 24.09 -19.18 7.16
N PHE A 531 23.61 -20.02 8.09
CA PHE A 531 22.84 -19.59 9.27
C PHE A 531 23.65 -18.81 10.33
N ALA A 532 24.97 -18.74 10.21
CA ALA A 532 25.82 -17.93 11.09
C ALA A 532 25.95 -16.46 10.63
N TYR A 533 25.47 -16.13 9.43
CA TYR A 533 25.53 -14.78 8.88
C TYR A 533 24.30 -13.96 9.26
N HIS A 534 24.50 -12.65 9.42
CA HIS A 534 23.40 -11.70 9.54
C HIS A 534 22.77 -11.46 8.16
N TRP A 535 21.55 -10.93 8.15
CA TRP A 535 20.76 -10.77 6.92
C TRP A 535 21.46 -9.97 5.81
N GLU A 536 22.26 -8.96 6.16
CA GLU A 536 23.03 -8.15 5.21
C GLU A 536 24.11 -8.95 4.48
N ASP A 537 24.78 -9.89 5.16
CA ASP A 537 25.92 -10.64 4.62
C ASP A 537 25.51 -11.83 3.76
N ILE A 538 24.24 -12.25 3.84
CA ILE A 538 23.72 -13.33 3.03
C ILE A 538 23.45 -12.80 1.61
N GLU A 539 23.78 -13.57 0.58
CA GLU A 539 23.48 -13.21 -0.80
C GLU A 539 22.81 -14.36 -1.57
N PRO A 540 21.95 -14.07 -2.56
CA PRO A 540 21.41 -15.09 -3.45
C PRO A 540 22.54 -15.94 -4.08
N GLY A 541 22.39 -17.25 -4.01
CA GLY A 541 23.39 -18.23 -4.45
C GLY A 541 24.41 -18.65 -3.39
N MET A 542 24.48 -17.97 -2.23
CA MET A 542 25.30 -18.41 -1.10
C MET A 542 24.89 -19.81 -0.66
N SER A 543 25.81 -20.78 -0.69
CA SER A 543 25.50 -22.20 -0.54
C SER A 543 26.46 -22.93 0.37
N ILE A 544 25.97 -23.98 1.02
CA ILE A 544 26.79 -24.98 1.72
C ILE A 544 26.40 -26.39 1.28
N LYS A 545 27.40 -27.26 1.11
CA LYS A 545 27.22 -28.72 0.98
C LYS A 545 27.32 -29.36 2.36
N THR A 546 26.29 -30.08 2.78
CA THR A 546 26.32 -30.79 4.06
C THR A 546 27.18 -32.05 3.99
N HIS A 547 27.47 -32.63 5.15
CA HIS A 547 27.92 -34.01 5.24
C HIS A 547 26.80 -34.98 4.82
N LYS A 548 27.13 -36.26 4.66
CA LYS A 548 26.22 -37.32 4.20
C LYS A 548 25.53 -38.03 5.37
N ARG A 549 24.30 -38.52 5.15
CA ARG A 549 23.57 -39.42 6.05
C ARG A 549 22.99 -40.59 5.26
N THR A 550 23.15 -41.81 5.76
CA THR A 550 22.49 -43.00 5.22
C THR A 550 21.14 -43.21 5.90
N ILE A 551 20.09 -43.43 5.10
CA ILE A 551 18.75 -43.75 5.58
C ILE A 551 18.69 -45.26 5.85
N THR A 552 18.36 -45.66 7.07
CA THR A 552 18.28 -47.09 7.44
C THR A 552 16.83 -47.58 7.49
N ASP A 553 16.61 -48.89 7.46
CA ASP A 553 15.28 -49.48 7.67
C ASP A 553 14.71 -49.09 9.05
N SER A 554 15.57 -49.01 10.08
CA SER A 554 15.21 -48.55 11.42
C SER A 554 14.79 -47.08 11.44
N ASP A 555 15.40 -46.20 10.65
CA ASP A 555 14.95 -44.81 10.54
C ASP A 555 13.51 -44.74 9.99
N ILE A 556 13.21 -45.52 8.95
CA ILE A 556 11.88 -45.56 8.32
C ILE A 556 10.83 -46.05 9.32
N ILE A 557 11.11 -47.17 10.01
CA ILE A 557 10.19 -47.73 11.01
C ILE A 557 10.01 -46.79 12.21
N ASN A 558 11.10 -46.20 12.72
CA ASN A 558 11.03 -45.27 13.85
C ASN A 558 10.24 -44.02 13.49
N PHE A 559 10.41 -43.49 12.27
CA PHE A 559 9.65 -42.33 11.82
C PHE A 559 8.17 -42.67 11.62
N ALA A 560 7.85 -43.84 11.07
CA ALA A 560 6.47 -44.33 10.98
C ALA A 560 5.81 -44.39 12.36
N ASN A 561 6.48 -45.01 13.34
CA ASN A 561 5.97 -45.12 14.71
C ASN A 561 5.83 -43.76 15.41
N LEU A 562 6.77 -42.83 15.18
CA LEU A 562 6.76 -41.49 15.77
C LEU A 562 5.64 -40.62 15.20
N THR A 563 5.48 -40.62 13.88
CA THR A 563 4.53 -39.76 13.17
C THR A 563 3.16 -40.39 13.00
N TRP A 564 3.05 -41.68 13.27
CA TRP A 564 1.90 -42.52 12.99
C TRP A 564 1.56 -42.67 11.49
N ASP A 565 2.45 -42.24 10.60
CA ASP A 565 2.34 -42.52 9.18
C ASP A 565 2.77 -43.97 8.92
N HIS A 566 1.80 -44.89 8.87
CA HIS A 566 2.04 -46.30 8.56
C HIS A 566 1.68 -46.64 7.12
N PHE A 567 1.76 -45.68 6.19
CA PHE A 567 1.46 -45.92 4.78
C PHE A 567 2.27 -47.09 4.21
N TYR A 568 1.60 -47.96 3.45
CA TYR A 568 2.11 -49.29 3.07
C TYR A 568 3.48 -49.24 2.37
N ALA A 569 3.77 -48.19 1.59
CA ALA A 569 5.04 -48.04 0.89
C ALA A 569 6.25 -47.95 1.83
N HIS A 570 6.02 -47.56 3.09
CA HIS A 570 7.04 -47.42 4.13
C HIS A 570 7.04 -48.59 5.12
N THR A 571 5.91 -49.27 5.32
CA THR A 571 5.72 -50.23 6.42
C THR A 571 5.49 -51.67 5.96
N ASP A 572 4.91 -51.90 4.78
CA ASP A 572 4.52 -53.22 4.28
C ASP A 572 5.11 -53.51 2.89
N ILE A 573 6.23 -54.25 2.89
CA ILE A 573 6.93 -54.67 1.66
C ILE A 573 6.13 -55.66 0.80
N THR A 574 5.12 -56.33 1.37
CA THR A 574 4.31 -57.31 0.63
C THR A 574 3.25 -56.64 -0.25
N SER A 575 2.90 -55.39 0.06
CA SER A 575 1.89 -54.59 -0.63
C SER A 575 2.45 -53.69 -1.75
N LEU A 576 3.73 -53.80 -2.09
CA LEU A 576 4.36 -52.95 -3.12
C LEU A 576 3.99 -53.34 -4.56
N LYS A 577 3.48 -54.56 -4.78
CA LYS A 577 3.13 -55.06 -6.11
C LYS A 577 2.02 -54.22 -6.75
N GLY A 578 2.30 -53.63 -7.90
CA GLY A 578 1.37 -52.73 -8.61
C GLY A 578 1.51 -51.25 -8.22
N SER A 579 2.41 -50.92 -7.29
CA SER A 579 2.81 -49.55 -7.00
C SER A 579 4.03 -49.13 -7.84
N ILE A 580 4.41 -47.85 -7.76
CA ILE A 580 5.65 -47.31 -8.37
C ILE A 580 6.92 -47.62 -7.56
N PHE A 581 6.78 -48.22 -6.37
CA PHE A 581 7.88 -48.45 -5.44
C PHE A 581 8.39 -49.88 -5.54
N GLU A 582 9.72 -50.03 -5.61
CA GLU A 582 10.36 -51.34 -5.77
C GLU A 582 10.72 -51.99 -4.43
N LYS A 583 10.96 -51.16 -3.41
CA LYS A 583 11.39 -51.56 -2.07
C LYS A 583 10.73 -50.65 -1.03
N ARG A 584 10.95 -50.96 0.26
CA ARG A 584 10.56 -50.06 1.35
C ARG A 584 11.20 -48.69 1.13
N THR A 585 10.38 -47.68 0.86
CA THR A 585 10.82 -46.30 0.63
C THR A 585 10.81 -45.54 1.95
N ALA A 586 11.67 -44.55 2.08
CA ALA A 586 11.63 -43.57 3.15
C ALA A 586 10.40 -42.66 3.01
N HIS A 587 9.89 -42.16 4.13
CA HIS A 587 8.83 -41.14 4.13
C HIS A 587 9.35 -39.85 3.51
N GLY A 588 8.55 -39.18 2.67
CA GLY A 588 8.87 -37.84 2.20
C GLY A 588 9.17 -36.87 3.36
N TYR A 589 8.32 -36.89 4.39
CA TYR A 589 8.52 -36.06 5.58
C TYR A 589 9.77 -36.44 6.38
N PHE A 590 10.15 -37.72 6.40
CA PHE A 590 11.42 -38.14 6.99
C PHE A 590 12.60 -37.57 6.20
N ILE A 591 12.55 -37.58 4.87
CA ILE A 591 13.60 -36.99 4.02
C ILE A 591 13.77 -35.50 4.34
N LEU A 592 12.67 -34.75 4.50
CA LEU A 592 12.73 -33.35 4.91
C LEU A 592 13.30 -33.16 6.32
N ALA A 593 12.87 -33.97 7.30
CA ALA A 593 13.37 -33.91 8.67
C ALA A 593 14.86 -34.26 8.75
N ALA A 594 15.28 -35.28 8.02
CA ALA A 594 16.68 -35.68 7.89
C ALA A 594 17.52 -34.61 7.20
N ALA A 595 16.99 -33.98 6.14
CA ALA A 595 17.63 -32.85 5.47
C ALA A 595 17.82 -31.68 6.45
N ALA A 596 16.78 -31.29 7.19
CA ALA A 596 16.89 -30.25 8.22
C ALA A 596 17.94 -30.58 9.29
N GLY A 597 18.00 -31.83 9.74
CA GLY A 597 19.06 -32.29 10.65
C GLY A 597 20.48 -32.17 10.08
N LEU A 598 20.64 -32.14 8.75
CA LEU A 598 21.93 -31.97 8.09
C LEU A 598 22.35 -30.50 7.90
N PHE A 599 21.39 -29.60 7.59
CA PHE A 599 21.69 -28.21 7.24
C PHE A 599 21.39 -27.19 8.34
N VAL A 600 20.69 -27.55 9.42
CA VAL A 600 20.40 -26.60 10.50
C VAL A 600 21.63 -26.43 11.38
N TYR A 601 22.01 -25.18 11.62
CA TYR A 601 23.13 -24.83 12.50
C TYR A 601 22.72 -24.96 13.98
N PRO A 602 23.44 -25.73 14.81
CA PRO A 602 23.00 -26.03 16.17
C PRO A 602 23.28 -24.91 17.19
N ASN A 603 24.23 -24.02 16.93
CA ASN A 603 24.62 -22.97 17.87
C ASN A 603 23.72 -21.73 17.73
N LYS A 604 23.55 -20.97 18.82
CA LYS A 604 22.87 -19.66 18.79
C LYS A 604 23.55 -18.75 17.77
N GLY A 605 22.75 -18.14 16.90
CA GLY A 605 23.22 -17.27 15.82
C GLY A 605 22.13 -16.30 15.36
N PRO A 606 22.34 -15.62 14.22
CA PRO A 606 21.40 -14.61 13.72
C PRO A 606 20.05 -15.18 13.27
N VAL A 607 19.93 -16.48 12.99
CA VAL A 607 18.63 -17.09 12.67
C VAL A 607 17.76 -17.13 13.92
N ALA A 608 16.71 -16.30 13.93
CA ALA A 608 15.75 -16.22 15.03
C ALA A 608 14.72 -17.34 15.00
N ALA A 609 14.24 -17.71 13.80
CA ALA A 609 13.26 -18.76 13.63
C ALA A 609 13.32 -19.36 12.22
N ASN A 610 13.19 -20.69 12.12
CA ASN A 610 12.82 -21.37 10.87
C ASN A 610 11.34 -21.71 10.95
N TYR A 611 10.49 -20.91 10.30
CA TYR A 611 9.05 -20.86 10.62
C TYR A 611 8.14 -21.24 9.46
N GLY A 612 8.68 -21.49 8.26
CA GLY A 612 7.85 -21.74 7.09
C GLY A 612 8.50 -22.62 6.04
N LEU A 613 7.65 -23.28 5.25
CA LEU A 613 7.99 -24.10 4.10
C LEU A 613 6.99 -23.76 3.00
N GLU A 614 7.47 -23.25 1.86
CA GLU A 614 6.60 -22.75 0.77
C GLU A 614 6.39 -23.80 -0.33
N GLU A 615 7.47 -24.45 -0.76
CA GLU A 615 7.44 -25.47 -1.80
C GLU A 615 8.18 -26.70 -1.28
N CYS A 616 7.64 -27.88 -1.57
CA CYS A 616 8.34 -29.15 -1.39
C CYS A 616 7.90 -30.11 -2.49
N ARG A 617 8.88 -30.76 -3.13
CA ARG A 617 8.63 -31.82 -4.11
C ARG A 617 9.60 -32.98 -3.88
N PHE A 618 9.06 -34.20 -3.89
CA PHE A 618 9.83 -35.44 -3.92
C PHE A 618 9.87 -35.92 -5.36
N LEU A 619 11.04 -35.85 -5.98
CA LEU A 619 11.20 -36.11 -7.42
C LEU A 619 11.35 -37.61 -7.71
N ARG A 620 11.92 -38.36 -6.76
CA ARG A 620 12.10 -39.80 -6.83
C ARG A 620 12.11 -40.40 -5.43
N PRO A 621 11.73 -41.69 -5.28
CA PRO A 621 11.80 -42.37 -3.99
C PRO A 621 13.26 -42.51 -3.54
N LEU A 622 13.47 -42.44 -2.22
CA LEU A 622 14.70 -42.86 -1.58
C LEU A 622 14.39 -44.12 -0.78
N TYR A 623 15.19 -45.15 -0.96
CA TYR A 623 15.00 -46.44 -0.32
C TYR A 623 15.88 -46.60 0.91
N HIS A 624 15.62 -47.64 1.70
CA HIS A 624 16.54 -48.03 2.76
C HIS A 624 17.95 -48.28 2.19
N ASN A 625 18.96 -47.89 2.96
CA ASN A 625 20.39 -47.85 2.64
C ASN A 625 20.83 -46.79 1.62
N ASP A 626 19.94 -45.92 1.14
CA ASP A 626 20.36 -44.78 0.33
C ASP A 626 21.07 -43.74 1.21
N THR A 627 22.21 -43.24 0.71
CA THR A 627 22.95 -42.14 1.33
C THR A 627 22.60 -40.83 0.65
N VAL A 628 22.24 -39.82 1.44
CA VAL A 628 21.90 -38.48 0.97
C VAL A 628 22.84 -37.41 1.51
N TYR A 629 22.95 -36.30 0.79
CA TYR A 629 23.45 -35.02 1.30
C TYR A 629 22.54 -33.88 0.86
N VAL A 630 22.70 -32.71 1.46
CA VAL A 630 21.91 -31.53 1.15
C VAL A 630 22.80 -30.40 0.64
N ARG A 631 22.31 -29.66 -0.34
CA ARG A 631 22.76 -28.29 -0.64
C ARG A 631 21.72 -27.32 -0.11
N LEU A 632 22.14 -26.45 0.80
CA LEU A 632 21.33 -25.35 1.30
C LEU A 632 21.85 -24.06 0.65
N THR A 633 21.02 -23.41 -0.16
CA THR A 633 21.40 -22.23 -0.94
C THR A 633 20.46 -21.08 -0.65
N CYS A 634 20.95 -19.87 -0.40
CA CYS A 634 20.11 -18.69 -0.25
C CYS A 634 19.39 -18.42 -1.58
N LYS A 635 18.06 -18.56 -1.58
CA LYS A 635 17.21 -18.33 -2.74
C LYS A 635 16.94 -16.85 -2.95
N GLN A 636 16.46 -16.19 -1.91
CA GLN A 636 16.01 -14.81 -1.99
C GLN A 636 16.00 -14.18 -0.61
N LYS A 637 16.36 -12.90 -0.53
CA LYS A 637 16.15 -12.08 0.67
C LYS A 637 14.90 -11.23 0.53
N ILE A 638 14.09 -11.19 1.57
CA ILE A 638 12.90 -10.34 1.67
C ILE A 638 13.08 -9.44 2.89
N ASP A 639 13.01 -8.14 2.66
CA ASP A 639 13.09 -7.17 3.74
C ASP A 639 11.77 -7.17 4.55
N ARG A 640 11.89 -6.96 5.86
CA ARG A 640 10.78 -6.92 6.80
C ARG A 640 10.91 -5.73 7.75
N ASP A 641 9.79 -5.04 7.96
CA ASP A 641 9.71 -4.06 9.04
C ASP A 641 9.67 -4.79 10.40
N SER A 642 10.38 -4.25 11.37
CA SER A 642 10.34 -4.72 12.76
C SER A 642 9.19 -4.04 13.51
N ARG A 643 8.50 -4.78 14.39
CA ARG A 643 7.44 -4.28 15.26
C ARG A 643 7.48 -5.00 16.59
N GLY A 644 7.00 -4.35 17.65
CA GLY A 644 6.97 -4.97 18.97
C GLY A 644 8.37 -5.16 19.56
N LYS A 645 8.44 -6.07 20.53
CA LYS A 645 9.67 -6.52 21.19
C LYS A 645 10.40 -7.60 20.36
N GLU A 646 10.65 -7.31 19.08
CA GLU A 646 11.42 -8.17 18.18
C GLU A 646 12.65 -7.44 17.64
N LEU A 647 13.82 -8.09 17.71
CA LEU A 647 15.03 -7.57 17.08
C LEU A 647 14.86 -7.47 15.55
N PRO A 648 15.35 -6.39 14.92
CA PRO A 648 15.24 -6.20 13.50
C PRO A 648 15.77 -7.39 12.72
N SER A 649 14.88 -7.94 11.90
CA SER A 649 15.13 -9.16 11.14
C SER A 649 14.58 -9.01 9.73
N GLY A 650 15.20 -9.67 8.76
CA GLY A 650 14.63 -9.91 7.44
C GLY A 650 14.26 -11.38 7.28
N ILE A 651 13.60 -11.71 6.17
CA ILE A 651 13.31 -13.10 5.80
C ILE A 651 14.35 -13.53 4.76
N VAL A 652 14.88 -14.74 4.91
CA VAL A 652 15.68 -15.41 3.89
C VAL A 652 14.96 -16.67 3.47
N LYS A 653 14.66 -16.77 2.18
CA LYS A 653 14.20 -18.00 1.54
C LYS A 653 15.43 -18.83 1.23
N TRP A 654 15.50 -20.07 1.69
CA TRP A 654 16.56 -21.00 1.32
C TRP A 654 16.02 -22.09 0.43
N PHE A 655 16.71 -22.32 -0.69
CA PHE A 655 16.48 -23.45 -1.56
C PHE A 655 17.28 -24.66 -1.05
N VAL A 656 16.56 -25.71 -0.72
CA VAL A 656 17.08 -26.97 -0.20
C VAL A 656 17.04 -27.97 -1.35
N GLU A 657 18.19 -28.52 -1.70
CA GLU A 657 18.32 -29.58 -2.70
C GLU A 657 18.88 -30.83 -2.01
N VAL A 658 18.11 -31.91 -2.00
CA VAL A 658 18.53 -33.21 -1.45
C VAL A 658 19.01 -34.09 -2.59
N PHE A 659 20.27 -34.49 -2.53
CA PHE A 659 20.90 -35.37 -3.51
C PHE A 659 21.25 -36.71 -2.88
N ASP A 660 21.29 -37.77 -3.69
CA ASP A 660 21.84 -39.05 -3.26
C ASP A 660 23.37 -39.15 -3.47
N HIS A 661 23.88 -40.36 -3.30
CA HIS A 661 25.28 -40.71 -3.51
C HIS A 661 25.75 -40.61 -4.97
N GLU A 662 24.86 -40.71 -5.96
CA GLU A 662 25.13 -40.56 -7.40
C GLU A 662 25.02 -39.09 -7.86
N ASN A 663 24.69 -38.17 -6.94
CA ASN A 663 24.39 -36.76 -7.18
C ASN A 663 23.12 -36.52 -8.01
N GLU A 664 22.18 -37.47 -7.96
CA GLU A 664 20.85 -37.28 -8.52
C GLU A 664 19.94 -36.56 -7.52
N LEU A 665 19.16 -35.59 -8.00
CA LEU A 665 18.26 -34.80 -7.16
C LEU A 665 17.07 -35.66 -6.72
N ALA A 666 16.89 -35.83 -5.42
CA ALA A 666 15.83 -36.65 -4.81
C ALA A 666 14.64 -35.80 -4.35
N ALA A 667 14.90 -34.65 -3.73
CA ALA A 667 13.87 -33.75 -3.24
C ALA A 667 14.34 -32.30 -3.28
N ILE A 668 13.38 -31.38 -3.41
CA ILE A 668 13.60 -29.95 -3.26
C ILE A 668 12.64 -29.35 -2.24
N ALA A 669 13.08 -28.32 -1.54
CA ALA A 669 12.19 -27.50 -0.72
C ALA A 669 12.63 -26.03 -0.70
N THR A 670 11.69 -25.13 -0.39
CA THR A 670 12.00 -23.74 -0.04
C THR A 670 11.58 -23.48 1.41
N ILE A 671 12.55 -23.21 2.29
CA ILE A 671 12.31 -22.89 3.69
C ILE A 671 12.42 -21.38 3.95
N LEU A 672 11.68 -20.89 4.94
CA LEU A 672 11.63 -19.49 5.34
C LEU A 672 12.24 -19.32 6.71
N THR A 673 13.36 -18.61 6.76
CA THR A 673 14.02 -18.27 8.02
C THR A 673 13.95 -16.78 8.29
N MET A 674 13.62 -16.43 9.52
CA MET A 674 13.80 -15.10 10.06
C MET A 674 15.25 -14.94 10.50
N VAL A 675 15.96 -13.97 9.93
CA VAL A 675 17.38 -13.73 10.20
C VAL A 675 17.56 -12.30 10.68
N GLN A 676 18.22 -12.14 11.82
CA GLN A 676 18.52 -10.86 12.43
C GLN A 676 19.41 -10.02 11.51
N LYS A 677 19.09 -8.73 11.45
CA LYS A 677 19.88 -7.70 10.79
C LYS A 677 21.04 -7.28 11.69
N LYS A 678 22.12 -6.80 11.09
CA LYS A 678 23.21 -6.19 11.85
C LYS A 678 22.70 -4.98 12.64
N THR A 679 23.14 -4.89 13.88
CA THR A 679 23.02 -3.65 14.64
C THR A 679 23.92 -2.58 14.01
N PRO A 680 23.42 -1.34 13.81
CA PRO A 680 24.27 -0.23 13.37
C PRO A 680 25.10 0.33 14.53
N PHE A 681 24.80 -0.05 15.77
CA PHE A 681 25.47 0.44 16.96
C PHE A 681 26.78 -0.31 17.19
N ALA A 682 27.81 0.41 17.61
CA ALA A 682 29.04 -0.16 18.11
C ALA A 682 28.74 -1.07 19.32
N LYS A 683 29.48 -2.19 19.41
CA LYS A 683 29.30 -3.16 20.49
C LYS A 683 29.70 -2.53 21.82
N ILE A 684 28.83 -2.62 22.82
CA ILE A 684 29.11 -2.15 24.19
C ILE A 684 29.38 -3.36 25.09
N ASN A 685 30.57 -3.37 25.68
CA ASN A 685 31.02 -4.29 26.73
C ASN A 685 32.23 -3.62 27.43
N ARG A 686 32.68 -4.19 28.55
CA ARG A 686 33.79 -3.63 29.34
C ARG A 686 35.02 -3.25 28.50
N ASN A 687 35.45 -4.12 27.57
CA ASN A 687 36.64 -3.87 26.76
C ASN A 687 36.45 -2.73 25.76
N THR A 688 35.30 -2.69 25.07
CA THR A 688 35.03 -1.63 24.09
C THR A 688 34.76 -0.28 24.77
N ILE A 689 34.10 -0.28 25.93
CA ILE A 689 33.94 0.92 26.76
C ILE A 689 35.33 1.45 27.14
N GLN A 690 36.22 0.60 27.65
CA GLN A 690 37.58 1.01 28.01
C GLN A 690 38.36 1.58 26.81
N GLU A 691 38.26 0.95 25.64
CA GLU A 691 38.87 1.43 24.40
C GLU A 691 38.36 2.83 24.00
N TYR A 692 37.04 3.03 23.99
CA TYR A 692 36.44 4.31 23.60
C TYR A 692 36.74 5.42 24.61
N LEU A 693 36.69 5.12 25.92
CA LEU A 693 37.10 6.07 26.97
C LEU A 693 38.59 6.41 26.91
N GLY A 694 39.43 5.51 26.39
CA GLY A 694 40.85 5.77 26.15
C GLY A 694 41.11 6.91 25.15
N LYS A 695 40.16 7.17 24.24
CA LYS A 695 40.24 8.28 23.26
C LYS A 695 39.79 9.63 23.84
N LEU A 696 39.15 9.63 25.00
CA LEU A 696 38.55 10.83 25.61
C LEU A 696 39.55 11.58 26.50
N SER A 697 39.63 12.90 26.40
CA SER A 697 40.44 13.78 27.26
C SER A 697 39.59 14.89 27.91
N GLU A 698 40.17 15.66 28.83
CA GLU A 698 39.49 16.80 29.47
C GLU A 698 39.14 17.90 28.46
N GLU A 699 39.95 18.05 27.40
CA GLU A 699 39.74 19.02 26.32
C GLU A 699 38.74 18.55 25.27
N SER A 700 38.28 17.29 25.35
CA SER A 700 37.32 16.74 24.40
C SER A 700 35.98 17.45 24.50
N LYS A 701 35.51 18.00 23.38
CA LYS A 701 34.26 18.75 23.32
C LYS A 701 33.14 17.90 22.73
N ALA A 702 31.95 18.05 23.31
CA ALA A 702 30.74 17.47 22.75
C ALA A 702 30.40 18.14 21.40
N ASN A 703 30.10 17.31 20.40
CA ASN A 703 29.58 17.71 19.10
C ASN A 703 28.16 18.32 19.20
N TRP A 704 27.41 17.97 20.25
CA TRP A 704 26.11 18.55 20.59
C TRP A 704 25.84 18.45 22.10
N GLY A 705 24.91 19.24 22.64
CA GLY A 705 24.62 19.27 24.07
C GLY A 705 25.65 20.06 24.88
N MET A 706 25.55 19.99 26.22
CA MET A 706 26.28 20.87 27.15
C MET A 706 27.21 20.14 28.13
N MET A 707 27.26 18.80 28.09
CA MET A 707 28.13 18.01 28.98
C MET A 707 29.61 18.20 28.62
N THR A 708 30.47 18.32 29.63
CA THR A 708 31.91 18.11 29.45
C THR A 708 32.21 16.61 29.34
N SER A 709 33.44 16.25 28.96
CA SER A 709 33.87 14.85 28.91
C SER A 709 33.69 14.13 30.26
N GLN A 710 33.97 14.80 31.37
CA GLN A 710 33.74 14.24 32.72
C GLN A 710 32.25 14.08 33.01
N HIS A 711 31.41 15.09 32.74
CA HIS A 711 29.96 14.99 32.96
C HIS A 711 29.35 13.81 32.19
N MET A 712 29.79 13.56 30.96
CA MET A 712 29.30 12.42 30.18
C MET A 712 29.67 11.08 30.82
N VAL A 713 30.91 10.93 31.29
CA VAL A 713 31.37 9.68 31.95
C VAL A 713 30.63 9.45 33.26
N GLU A 714 30.47 10.50 34.07
CA GLU A 714 29.70 10.42 35.32
C GLU A 714 28.22 10.14 35.07
N HIS A 715 27.63 10.71 34.02
CA HIS A 715 26.26 10.44 33.62
C HIS A 715 26.05 8.96 33.26
N LEU A 716 26.94 8.39 32.44
CA LEU A 716 26.90 6.97 32.10
C LEU A 716 27.10 6.08 33.34
N GLU A 717 27.95 6.49 34.28
CA GLU A 717 28.21 5.74 35.51
C GLU A 717 26.97 5.69 36.41
N SER A 718 26.33 6.85 36.62
CA SER A 718 25.08 6.96 37.37
C SER A 718 23.99 6.09 36.76
N PHE A 719 23.90 6.12 35.43
CA PHE A 719 22.93 5.31 34.67
C PHE A 719 23.14 3.81 34.85
N ILE A 720 24.40 3.34 34.84
CA ILE A 720 24.71 1.93 35.07
C ILE A 720 24.41 1.50 36.51
N ARG A 721 24.60 2.37 37.51
CA ARG A 721 24.17 2.08 38.90
C ARG A 721 22.66 2.00 39.07
N ILE A 722 21.89 2.71 38.24
CA ILE A 722 20.45 2.52 38.16
C ILE A 722 20.15 1.13 37.59
N ALA A 723 20.83 0.75 36.50
CA ALA A 723 20.65 -0.56 35.87
C ALA A 723 20.95 -1.74 36.80
N SER A 724 21.96 -1.64 37.68
CA SER A 724 22.30 -2.67 38.69
C SER A 724 21.37 -2.69 39.92
N GLY A 725 20.39 -1.77 40.01
CA GLY A 725 19.45 -1.68 41.13
C GLY A 725 20.05 -1.09 42.41
N GLU A 726 21.27 -0.53 42.36
CA GLU A 726 21.89 0.16 43.49
C GLU A 726 21.12 1.44 43.85
N THR A 727 20.59 2.13 42.83
CA THR A 727 19.70 3.28 43.02
C THR A 727 18.29 2.80 43.32
N LYS A 728 17.85 2.93 44.57
CA LYS A 728 16.50 2.52 44.99
C LYS A 728 15.44 3.58 44.69
N ASN A 729 14.20 3.14 44.49
CA ASN A 729 13.00 3.98 44.32
C ASN A 729 12.99 4.87 43.06
N VAL A 730 13.51 4.38 41.94
CA VAL A 730 13.38 5.07 40.65
C VAL A 730 11.90 5.17 40.27
N LYS A 731 11.41 6.40 40.09
CA LYS A 731 10.02 6.65 39.71
C LYS A 731 9.87 6.60 38.20
N VAL A 732 9.00 5.72 37.70
CA VAL A 732 8.61 5.71 36.28
C VAL A 732 7.82 6.99 35.96
N ILE A 733 8.32 7.77 35.01
CA ILE A 733 7.74 9.04 34.57
C ILE A 733 6.90 8.88 33.30
N THR A 734 7.12 7.82 32.53
CA THR A 734 6.34 7.52 31.32
C THR A 734 4.94 7.06 31.74
N PRO A 735 3.86 7.65 31.20
CA PRO A 735 2.50 7.19 31.47
C PRO A 735 2.31 5.74 31.03
N GLU A 736 1.56 4.96 31.81
CA GLU A 736 1.34 3.52 31.60
C GLU A 736 0.86 3.20 30.17
N GLU A 737 -0.01 4.03 29.60
CA GLU A 737 -0.52 3.88 28.22
C GLU A 737 0.55 3.99 27.12
N TYR A 738 1.71 4.58 27.40
CA TYR A 738 2.82 4.71 26.45
C TYR A 738 4.01 3.79 26.77
N LEU A 739 3.98 3.08 27.91
CA LEU A 739 5.12 2.33 28.40
C LEU A 739 5.51 1.22 27.43
N GLU A 740 4.54 0.44 26.95
CA GLU A 740 4.76 -0.63 25.98
C GLU A 740 5.45 -0.11 24.72
N LYS A 741 4.91 0.94 24.10
CA LYS A 741 5.47 1.56 22.89
C LYS A 741 6.86 2.15 23.13
N THR A 742 7.12 2.63 24.33
CA THR A 742 8.43 3.15 24.72
C THR A 742 9.43 2.01 24.85
N GLN A 743 9.07 0.89 25.48
CA GLN A 743 9.88 -0.33 25.55
C GLN A 743 10.14 -0.94 24.17
N GLU A 744 9.14 -1.00 23.27
CA GLU A 744 9.34 -1.42 21.87
C GLU A 744 10.45 -0.62 21.17
N SER A 745 10.66 0.63 21.59
CA SER A 745 11.70 1.46 20.99
C SER A 745 13.12 0.97 21.29
N LEU A 746 13.34 0.18 22.35
CA LEU A 746 14.62 -0.45 22.67
C LEU A 746 15.04 -1.47 21.61
N TYR A 747 14.07 -2.19 21.05
CA TYR A 747 14.32 -3.30 20.14
C TYR A 747 14.69 -2.84 18.73
N ASN A 748 14.31 -1.64 18.31
CA ASN A 748 14.59 -1.17 16.94
C ASN A 748 16.03 -0.64 16.76
N HIS A 749 16.49 -0.49 15.51
CA HIS A 749 17.80 0.08 15.18
C HIS A 749 17.79 1.60 14.98
N LYS A 750 16.87 2.34 15.61
CA LYS A 750 16.88 3.81 15.58
C LYS A 750 17.74 4.35 16.72
N SER A 751 18.65 5.26 16.38
CA SER A 751 19.44 6.01 17.35
C SER A 751 18.55 6.85 18.26
N MET A 752 19.03 7.12 19.47
CA MET A 752 18.38 8.07 20.37
C MET A 752 18.40 9.47 19.76
N PRO A 753 17.33 10.26 19.92
CA PRO A 753 17.25 11.62 19.39
C PRO A 753 18.36 12.51 19.99
N LYS A 754 18.96 13.35 19.15
CA LYS A 754 19.89 14.40 19.60
C LYS A 754 19.13 15.51 20.33
N GLU A 755 19.80 16.15 21.29
CA GLU A 755 19.27 17.29 22.05
C GLU A 755 17.96 17.01 22.80
N TYR A 756 17.74 15.76 23.21
CA TYR A 756 16.56 15.38 23.97
C TYR A 756 16.64 15.92 25.40
N PRO A 757 15.71 16.78 25.84
CA PRO A 757 15.68 17.25 27.23
C PRO A 757 15.14 16.13 28.11
N HIS A 758 16.04 15.40 28.79
CA HIS A 758 15.64 14.32 29.68
C HIS A 758 14.69 14.87 30.77
N PRO A 759 13.51 14.27 31.03
CA PRO A 759 12.50 14.90 31.87
C PRO A 759 12.90 15.07 33.34
N LEU A 760 13.93 14.34 33.78
CA LEU A 760 14.51 14.47 35.13
C LEU A 760 15.62 15.53 35.23
N LEU A 761 16.12 16.06 34.11
CA LEU A 761 17.16 17.10 34.11
C LEU A 761 16.53 18.50 34.13
N LYS A 762 17.11 19.40 34.93
CA LYS A 762 16.73 20.82 34.94
C LYS A 762 17.09 21.45 33.60
N LYS A 763 16.16 22.21 33.03
CA LYS A 763 16.33 22.83 31.71
C LYS A 763 17.49 23.82 31.73
N GLY A 764 18.57 23.48 31.03
CA GLY A 764 19.71 24.38 30.83
C GLY A 764 20.85 24.22 31.86
N GLU A 765 20.79 23.23 32.74
CA GLU A 765 21.81 22.96 33.76
C GLU A 765 22.40 21.55 33.54
N VAL A 766 23.70 21.38 33.80
CA VAL A 766 24.35 20.08 33.96
C VAL A 766 24.44 19.75 35.45
N GLU A 767 24.39 18.47 35.81
CA GLU A 767 24.54 18.04 37.20
C GLU A 767 25.94 18.36 37.74
N ASP A 768 26.06 18.58 39.06
CA ASP A 768 27.36 18.79 39.69
C ASP A 768 28.24 17.55 39.55
N LEU A 769 29.53 17.76 39.21
CA LEU A 769 30.52 16.69 39.15
C LEU A 769 30.75 16.06 40.53
N ARG A 770 30.76 14.74 40.58
CA ARG A 770 30.91 13.93 41.81
C ARG A 770 32.34 13.49 42.06
N TYR A 771 33.17 13.41 41.02
CA TYR A 771 34.57 12.99 41.12
C TYR A 771 35.54 14.14 40.93
N ALA A 772 36.78 13.97 41.40
CA ALA A 772 37.78 15.03 41.36
C ALA A 772 38.27 15.32 39.94
N ASP A 773 38.37 14.28 39.10
CA ASP A 773 38.85 14.39 37.72
C ASP A 773 38.26 13.32 36.78
N LEU A 774 38.54 13.47 35.49
CA LEU A 774 38.06 12.57 34.44
C LEU A 774 38.60 11.13 34.57
N ASN A 775 39.80 10.93 35.10
CA ASN A 775 40.39 9.59 35.23
C ASN A 775 39.72 8.80 36.37
N GLU A 776 39.41 9.47 37.48
CA GLU A 776 38.60 8.92 38.55
C GLU A 776 37.22 8.52 38.03
N ALA A 777 36.55 9.41 37.27
CA ALA A 777 35.25 9.14 36.67
C ALA A 777 35.28 7.91 35.73
N LYS A 778 36.30 7.78 34.87
CA LYS A 778 36.45 6.62 33.96
C LYS A 778 36.62 5.31 34.73
N THR A 779 37.40 5.34 35.82
CA THR A 779 37.63 4.16 36.66
C THR A 779 36.32 3.72 37.31
N LYS A 780 35.55 4.68 37.85
CA LYS A 780 34.26 4.41 38.50
C LYS A 780 33.21 3.88 37.54
N LEU A 781 33.16 4.38 36.30
CA LEU A 781 32.29 3.83 35.25
C LEU A 781 32.61 2.36 34.93
N LEU A 782 33.88 1.99 34.82
CA LEU A 782 34.30 0.60 34.55
C LEU A 782 34.03 -0.34 35.74
N GLU A 783 34.15 0.17 36.97
CA GLU A 783 33.73 -0.55 38.18
C GLU A 783 32.22 -0.80 38.15
N ALA A 784 31.40 0.25 37.98
CA ALA A 784 29.95 0.16 37.93
C ALA A 784 29.47 -0.80 36.83
N TYR A 785 30.11 -0.78 35.64
CA TYR A 785 29.76 -1.72 34.56
C TYR A 785 30.07 -3.17 34.93
N GLY A 786 31.18 -3.42 35.65
CA GLY A 786 31.49 -4.74 36.17
C GLY A 786 30.50 -5.22 37.23
N GLU A 787 30.06 -4.32 38.11
CA GLU A 787 29.03 -4.59 39.13
C GLU A 787 27.68 -4.92 38.49
N PHE A 788 27.29 -4.20 37.44
CA PHE A 788 26.11 -4.50 36.62
C PHE A 788 26.17 -5.90 35.98
N GLU A 789 27.31 -6.26 35.37
CA GLU A 789 27.47 -7.61 34.80
C GLU A 789 27.42 -8.71 35.87
N ALA A 790 28.01 -8.47 37.04
CA ALA A 790 27.99 -9.40 38.16
C ALA A 790 26.57 -9.58 38.73
N TYR A 791 25.83 -8.48 38.93
CA TYR A 791 24.47 -8.49 39.49
C TYR A 791 23.53 -9.39 38.69
N PHE A 792 23.45 -9.22 37.37
CA PHE A 792 22.56 -10.04 36.52
C PHE A 792 23.11 -11.45 36.26
N LYS A 793 24.41 -11.68 36.46
CA LYS A 793 24.95 -13.04 36.47
C LYS A 793 24.51 -13.80 37.72
N GLU A 794 24.45 -13.13 38.86
CA GLU A 794 23.96 -13.69 40.13
C GLU A 794 22.44 -13.77 40.19
N ASN A 795 21.74 -12.88 39.46
CA ASN A 795 20.28 -12.75 39.45
C ASN A 795 19.73 -12.73 38.01
N PRO A 796 19.71 -13.86 37.28
CA PRO A 796 19.41 -13.89 35.84
C PRO A 796 17.97 -13.50 35.49
N GLU A 797 17.03 -13.67 36.42
CA GLU A 797 15.60 -13.35 36.24
C GLU A 797 15.20 -12.02 36.91
N ALA A 798 16.17 -11.26 37.43
CA ALA A 798 15.88 -9.97 38.05
C ALA A 798 15.42 -8.95 37.00
N THR A 799 14.53 -8.04 37.42
CA THR A 799 14.24 -6.80 36.71
C THR A 799 14.60 -5.62 37.61
N THR A 800 15.03 -4.53 36.99
CA THR A 800 15.27 -3.25 37.67
C THR A 800 14.59 -2.11 36.92
N THR A 801 14.19 -1.08 37.66
CA THR A 801 13.35 0.00 37.14
C THR A 801 14.18 1.10 36.46
N ASP A 802 13.88 1.36 35.19
CA ASP A 802 14.27 2.58 34.47
C ASP A 802 13.15 3.64 34.54
N ALA A 803 13.53 4.92 34.63
CA ALA A 803 12.57 6.01 34.75
C ALA A 803 11.67 6.18 33.51
N VAL A 804 12.18 5.89 32.31
CA VAL A 804 11.50 6.09 31.03
C VAL A 804 10.90 4.78 30.51
N PHE A 805 11.62 3.67 30.65
CA PHE A 805 11.26 2.39 30.07
C PHE A 805 10.59 1.43 31.06
N GLY A 806 10.50 1.77 32.36
CA GLY A 806 9.85 0.93 33.37
C GLY A 806 10.72 -0.24 33.80
N GLU A 807 10.10 -1.37 34.17
CA GLU A 807 10.84 -2.60 34.53
C GLU A 807 11.53 -3.19 33.31
N LEU A 808 12.84 -3.42 33.43
CA LEU A 808 13.68 -4.02 32.39
C LEU A 808 14.45 -5.22 32.94
N ASP A 809 14.54 -6.28 32.14
CA ASP A 809 15.44 -7.40 32.38
C ASP A 809 16.87 -7.11 31.87
N LYS A 810 17.80 -8.05 32.05
CA LYS A 810 19.18 -7.91 31.57
C LYS A 810 19.27 -7.62 30.07
N PHE A 811 18.44 -8.28 29.27
CA PHE A 811 18.50 -8.15 27.82
C PHE A 811 18.02 -6.77 27.38
N GLU A 812 16.94 -6.27 27.97
CA GLU A 812 16.41 -4.93 27.70
C GLU A 812 17.38 -3.84 28.18
N TRP A 813 18.03 -4.04 29.33
CA TRP A 813 19.14 -3.17 29.77
C TRP A 813 20.32 -3.18 28.81
N ASP A 814 20.70 -4.33 28.24
CA ASP A 814 21.77 -4.41 27.25
C ASP A 814 21.43 -3.64 25.96
N LEU A 815 20.17 -3.69 25.52
CA LEU A 815 19.69 -2.89 24.39
C LEU A 815 19.72 -1.39 24.70
N LEU A 816 19.24 -1.00 25.89
CA LEU A 816 19.24 0.38 26.33
C LEU A 816 20.66 0.92 26.49
N ASN A 817 21.53 0.21 27.19
CA ASN A 817 22.94 0.55 27.36
C ASN A 817 23.65 0.66 26.01
N THR A 818 23.39 -0.27 25.08
CA THR A 818 23.97 -0.18 23.73
C THR A 818 23.61 1.15 23.06
N LYS A 819 22.33 1.52 23.05
CA LYS A 819 21.89 2.77 22.44
C LYS A 819 22.40 4.00 23.18
N HIS A 820 22.37 3.97 24.51
CA HIS A 820 22.72 5.10 25.36
C HIS A 820 24.22 5.42 25.32
N PHE A 821 25.07 4.40 25.44
CA PHE A 821 26.52 4.58 25.28
C PHE A 821 26.86 5.02 23.87
N ASN A 822 26.27 4.42 22.83
CA ASN A 822 26.52 4.87 21.44
C ASN A 822 26.13 6.35 21.25
N HIS A 823 24.99 6.79 21.79
CA HIS A 823 24.57 8.19 21.72
C HIS A 823 25.64 9.13 22.28
N HIS A 824 26.17 8.84 23.48
CA HIS A 824 27.19 9.69 24.11
C HIS A 824 28.58 9.52 23.51
N PHE A 825 28.94 8.34 23.00
CA PHE A 825 30.20 8.15 22.30
C PHE A 825 30.22 8.86 20.94
N GLU A 826 29.10 8.86 20.19
CA GLU A 826 28.96 9.71 19.00
C GLU A 826 28.98 11.21 19.39
N GLN A 827 28.37 11.57 20.54
CA GLN A 827 28.38 12.94 21.04
C GLN A 827 29.80 13.48 21.21
N PHE A 828 30.77 12.64 21.55
CA PHE A 828 32.19 13.02 21.71
C PHE A 828 33.09 12.50 20.57
N GLY A 829 32.52 11.93 19.49
CA GLY A 829 33.29 11.44 18.35
C GLY A 829 34.25 10.28 18.67
N LEU A 830 33.88 9.40 19.60
CA LEU A 830 34.72 8.29 20.08
C LEU A 830 34.58 7.01 19.25
N ILE A 831 33.48 6.88 18.50
CA ILE A 831 33.14 5.73 17.64
C ILE A 831 33.13 6.10 16.16
#